data_AF-A0A1Y2SX76-F1
#
_entry.id   AF-A0A1Y2SX76-F1
#
_cell.length_a   1.000
_cell.length_b   1.000
_cell.length_c   1.000
_cell.angle_alpha   90.00
_cell.angle_beta   90.00
_cell.angle_gamma   90.00
#
_symmetry.space_group_name_H-M   'P 1'
#
loop_
_entity.id
_entity.type
_entity.pdbx_description
1 polymer ?
#
loop_
_entity_poly.entity_id
_entity_poly.type
_entity_poly.pdbx_seq_one_letter_code
_entity_poly.pdbx_strand_id
1 'polypeptide(L)'
;MKRVRNILIILVAVLGMSIPLATGSVRAFAEEVTDIYVDGAKGDDTRTGLDAGSAVQTLDKAKELALAHNAERLRVTGTLNVSGDVTLKGTRAVLMRDPAFDGYLLNITGPTTLSEITVDGNAAEAKATKSLIQLKNTSLEIRDGAVLTNNILTKLEAEEALGGALHAENATITMTGGRISRNTANQGGGIYATGSTITMSGGVIEENHAIGIKPPQGSNIDPTPLYSAGGGIDIFDGGTINLSGDALVRNNSSSEVGGGISLGRTQASIGSLYLNMTGGTISGNSAGASGGGIFVQTGIAMKGYPTYETVATITGGNITGNVMTDRGDGNSAFGGGGIYVNGVGENGDWYTFLNGKLYLSNALITDNYSWMEGGGYASCPMSTTHIDNGAATIYGNRSEMPAKDVYILGSHDEEWEVHKGDPQYFVSSFMLGNQPAHWKDNAGEEVPLDKLTGVLNGSQNESLDLHTDETPSEAALRHARVRITGNESRTRGAGIGSNGTVIMTASADPIPDNPPVPPGRRVRSFLVKKNWDGVAADTSAGNPPVLPESIQVELYRATGKSEPEYVGYQTITKDENGDWETLFENLPASAPEGVEYSYAIRERPVAGYSSEVTGSMEEDFTITNKPAVSISVRKVWEGTPADRVTVELLAGDRVVESRTLTAETGWESVFENLPVGEYTVREVPLDGYTSTLAGNATDGFVLTNTQNPTVPICPDCVAKPQPKPRKPLLARTGTSVSTFVFALALAAMMSVAMLLLRRK
;
A
#
# COMPACT_ATOMS: atom_id res chain seq x y z
N MET A 1 42.66 9.30 11.27
CA MET A 1 43.41 10.18 12.20
C MET A 1 43.00 9.82 13.63
N LYS A 2 43.64 8.83 14.25
CA LYS A 2 44.67 8.93 15.31
C LYS A 2 44.33 9.86 16.51
N ARG A 3 44.01 9.19 17.63
CA ARG A 3 44.41 9.46 19.05
C ARG A 3 43.84 10.74 19.70
N VAL A 4 43.55 10.83 21.00
CA VAL A 4 44.35 10.43 22.18
C VAL A 4 43.43 10.28 23.41
N ARG A 5 43.69 9.23 24.18
CA ARG A 5 43.32 8.96 25.59
C ARG A 5 44.49 9.44 26.47
N ASN A 6 44.25 10.02 27.66
CA ASN A 6 45.05 9.76 28.87
C ASN A 6 44.63 10.53 30.14
N ILE A 7 44.91 9.83 31.24
CA ILE A 7 44.69 10.05 32.69
C ILE A 7 46.00 10.58 33.33
N LEU A 8 45.94 11.43 34.39
CA LEU A 8 46.87 11.45 35.54
C LEU A 8 46.38 12.46 36.62
N ILE A 9 45.92 12.04 37.81
CA ILE A 9 46.61 11.89 39.12
C ILE A 9 47.40 13.13 39.60
N ILE A 10 46.94 13.75 40.71
CA ILE A 10 47.78 14.46 41.70
C ILE A 10 47.28 14.12 43.12
N LEU A 11 48.23 13.76 43.99
CA LEU A 11 48.13 13.45 45.42
C LEU A 11 49.05 14.42 46.18
N VAL A 12 48.74 14.75 47.45
CA VAL A 12 49.53 15.41 48.55
C VAL A 12 48.58 16.37 49.31
N ALA A 13 48.48 16.49 50.64
CA ALA A 13 48.92 15.71 51.81
C ALA A 13 48.18 16.28 53.06
N VAL A 14 47.78 15.37 53.96
CA VAL A 14 47.88 15.37 55.45
C VAL A 14 47.47 16.61 56.28
N LEU A 15 46.39 16.44 57.06
CA LEU A 15 46.20 16.79 58.48
C LEU A 15 44.91 16.06 58.91
N GLY A 16 44.84 15.11 59.83
CA GLY A 16 45.57 14.97 61.09
C GLY A 16 44.67 15.25 62.29
N MET A 17 43.44 14.72 62.33
CA MET A 17 42.62 14.65 63.56
C MET A 17 41.85 13.33 63.64
N SER A 18 42.26 12.52 64.60
CA SER A 18 41.71 11.23 65.00
C SER A 18 40.45 11.40 65.85
N ILE A 19 39.33 10.86 65.37
CA ILE A 19 38.11 10.58 66.13
C ILE A 19 37.84 9.08 65.93
N PRO A 20 37.53 8.30 66.98
CA PRO A 20 37.45 6.85 66.88
C PRO A 20 36.27 6.42 66.00
N LEU A 21 36.55 5.68 64.93
CA LEU A 21 35.55 4.95 64.16
C LEU A 21 35.04 3.80 65.03
N ALA A 22 33.78 3.87 65.46
CA ALA A 22 33.04 2.68 65.81
C ALA A 22 32.87 1.85 64.54
N THR A 23 33.51 0.68 64.49
CA THR A 23 33.31 -0.33 63.44
C THR A 23 31.93 -0.96 63.61
N GLY A 24 30.89 -0.22 63.20
CA GLY A 24 29.59 -0.78 62.91
C GLY A 24 29.65 -1.38 61.51
N SER A 25 29.88 -2.69 61.41
CA SER A 25 29.66 -3.44 60.19
C SER A 25 28.18 -3.34 59.82
N VAL A 26 27.81 -2.41 58.94
CA VAL A 26 26.52 -2.48 58.25
C VAL A 26 26.65 -3.59 57.22
N ARG A 27 26.45 -4.84 57.65
CA ARG A 27 25.99 -5.89 56.75
C ARG A 27 24.60 -5.45 56.31
N ALA A 28 24.49 -4.93 55.08
CA ALA A 28 23.23 -4.96 54.38
C ALA A 28 22.87 -6.44 54.24
N PHE A 29 21.99 -6.94 55.10
CA PHE A 29 21.32 -8.21 54.85
C PHE A 29 20.52 -7.99 53.57
N ALA A 30 20.85 -8.73 52.51
CA ALA A 30 19.91 -8.91 51.42
C ALA A 30 18.66 -9.51 52.05
N GLU A 31 17.56 -8.77 52.02
CA GLU A 31 16.26 -9.25 52.47
C GLU A 31 15.97 -10.54 51.68
N GLU A 32 15.84 -11.68 52.35
CA GLU A 32 15.49 -12.94 51.68
C GLU A 32 14.14 -12.73 50.99
N VAL A 33 14.12 -12.87 49.66
CA VAL A 33 12.88 -12.81 48.88
C VAL A 33 11.98 -13.92 49.38
N THR A 34 10.92 -13.53 50.08
CA THR A 34 9.92 -14.48 50.59
C THR A 34 8.96 -14.78 49.45
N ASP A 35 8.98 -16.02 48.95
CA ASP A 35 8.01 -16.51 47.98
C ASP A 35 6.75 -16.99 48.73
N ILE A 36 5.56 -16.72 48.19
CA ILE A 36 4.29 -17.28 48.69
C ILE A 36 3.82 -18.36 47.73
N TYR A 37 3.51 -19.54 48.24
CA TYR A 37 3.08 -20.69 47.45
C TYR A 37 1.56 -20.81 47.43
N VAL A 38 1.00 -21.04 46.24
CA VAL A 38 -0.43 -21.18 45.99
C VAL A 38 -0.73 -22.40 45.11
N ASP A 39 -1.70 -23.21 45.52
CA ASP A 39 -2.14 -24.41 44.83
C ASP A 39 -3.67 -24.49 44.85
N GLY A 40 -4.32 -24.24 43.71
CA GLY A 40 -5.78 -24.22 43.65
C GLY A 40 -6.44 -25.59 43.84
N ALA A 41 -5.69 -26.68 43.71
CA ALA A 41 -6.20 -28.04 43.80
C ALA A 41 -5.95 -28.68 45.18
N LYS A 42 -4.79 -28.46 45.78
CA LYS A 42 -4.34 -29.11 47.03
C LYS A 42 -4.03 -28.13 48.17
N GLY A 43 -4.07 -26.83 47.89
CA GLY A 43 -3.85 -25.78 48.87
C GLY A 43 -4.97 -25.68 49.89
N ASP A 44 -4.70 -24.93 50.96
CA ASP A 44 -5.65 -24.65 52.03
C ASP A 44 -5.36 -23.27 52.61
N ASP A 45 -6.34 -22.36 52.58
CA ASP A 45 -6.19 -20.95 53.00
C ASP A 45 -5.92 -20.76 54.50
N THR A 46 -5.97 -21.83 55.29
CA THR A 46 -5.54 -21.82 56.70
C THR A 46 -4.04 -22.03 56.88
N ARG A 47 -3.30 -22.39 55.82
CA ARG A 47 -1.85 -22.64 55.86
C ARG A 47 -1.03 -21.36 55.72
N THR A 48 0.27 -21.48 55.98
CA THR A 48 1.21 -20.35 56.01
C THR A 48 1.58 -19.83 54.61
N GLY A 49 1.53 -20.68 53.58
CA GLY A 49 1.94 -20.31 52.22
C GLY A 49 3.44 -20.05 52.04
N LEU A 50 4.28 -20.38 53.02
CA LEU A 50 5.72 -20.03 52.99
C LEU A 50 6.61 -21.10 52.33
N ASP A 51 6.04 -22.26 52.00
CA ASP A 51 6.68 -23.34 51.27
C ASP A 51 5.64 -24.14 50.45
N ALA A 52 6.10 -24.94 49.49
CA ALA A 52 5.21 -25.70 48.61
C ALA A 52 4.30 -26.70 49.37
N GLY A 53 4.74 -27.25 50.51
CA GLY A 53 3.93 -28.14 51.35
C GLY A 53 2.87 -27.40 52.17
N SER A 54 3.04 -26.09 52.37
CA SER A 54 2.12 -25.21 53.09
C SER A 54 1.35 -24.25 52.18
N ALA A 55 1.26 -24.54 50.87
CA ALA A 55 0.58 -23.68 49.90
C ALA A 55 -0.87 -23.34 50.28
N VAL A 56 -1.24 -22.07 50.08
CA VAL A 56 -2.64 -21.60 50.21
C VAL A 56 -3.46 -21.95 48.98
N GLN A 57 -4.77 -21.90 49.06
CA GLN A 57 -5.65 -22.37 47.99
C GLN A 57 -6.03 -21.25 47.01
N THR A 58 -6.35 -20.07 47.52
CA THR A 58 -6.93 -18.98 46.73
C THR A 58 -5.92 -17.88 46.44
N LEU A 59 -6.13 -17.19 45.31
CA LEU A 59 -5.31 -16.04 44.93
C LEU A 59 -5.49 -14.87 45.92
N ASP A 60 -6.69 -14.68 46.46
CA ASP A 60 -6.97 -13.65 47.46
C ASP A 60 -6.14 -13.87 48.73
N LYS A 61 -6.09 -15.12 49.23
CA LYS A 61 -5.26 -15.43 50.38
C LYS A 61 -3.77 -15.27 50.07
N ALA A 62 -3.33 -15.71 48.90
CA ALA A 62 -1.94 -15.53 48.47
C ALA A 62 -1.55 -14.04 48.39
N LYS A 63 -2.45 -13.18 47.89
CA LYS A 63 -2.28 -11.73 47.84
C LYS A 63 -2.19 -11.10 49.23
N GLU A 64 -3.04 -11.51 50.17
CA GLU A 64 -2.99 -11.07 51.57
C GLU A 64 -1.62 -11.40 52.19
N LEU A 65 -1.14 -12.63 52.01
CA LEU A 65 0.16 -13.06 52.51
C LEU A 65 1.31 -12.31 51.84
N ALA A 66 1.23 -12.05 50.53
CA ALA A 66 2.24 -11.26 49.85
C ALA A 66 2.35 -9.85 50.39
N LEU A 67 1.24 -9.21 50.76
CA LEU A 67 1.27 -7.92 51.45
C LEU A 67 1.90 -8.03 52.84
N ALA A 68 1.49 -9.03 53.62
CA ALA A 68 1.96 -9.22 54.99
C ALA A 68 3.46 -9.53 55.06
N HIS A 69 3.99 -10.26 54.08
CA HIS A 69 5.38 -10.69 54.02
C HIS A 69 6.24 -9.89 53.04
N ASN A 70 5.69 -8.83 52.44
CA ASN A 70 6.37 -8.04 51.41
C ASN A 70 6.91 -8.93 50.28
N ALA A 71 6.17 -9.96 49.86
CA ALA A 71 6.63 -10.94 48.89
C ALA A 71 6.74 -10.34 47.47
N GLU A 72 7.73 -10.81 46.71
CA GLU A 72 7.88 -10.46 45.29
C GLU A 72 7.27 -11.51 44.35
N ARG A 73 6.99 -12.72 44.85
CA ARG A 73 6.56 -13.84 44.01
C ARG A 73 5.43 -14.64 44.66
N LEU A 74 4.41 -14.92 43.87
CA LEU A 74 3.40 -15.93 44.15
C LEU A 74 3.69 -17.16 43.28
N ARG A 75 4.26 -18.22 43.86
CA ARG A 75 4.61 -19.47 43.17
C ARG A 75 3.38 -20.36 43.04
N VAL A 76 2.93 -20.56 41.81
CA VAL A 76 1.80 -21.44 41.50
C VAL A 76 2.29 -22.87 41.35
N THR A 77 1.90 -23.74 42.26
CA THR A 77 2.22 -25.19 42.24
C THR A 77 1.04 -26.05 41.78
N GLY A 78 -0.14 -25.46 41.62
CA GLY A 78 -1.34 -26.09 41.06
C GLY A 78 -2.32 -25.05 40.52
N THR A 79 -3.01 -25.38 39.43
CA THR A 79 -3.90 -24.46 38.69
C THR A 79 -4.92 -23.76 39.59
N LEU A 80 -5.02 -22.44 39.47
CA LEU A 80 -5.98 -21.62 40.20
C LEU A 80 -7.26 -21.43 39.40
N ASN A 81 -8.40 -21.78 39.97
CA ASN A 81 -9.70 -21.44 39.40
C ASN A 81 -10.06 -20.01 39.80
N VAL A 82 -10.31 -19.14 38.83
CA VAL A 82 -10.60 -17.72 39.09
C VAL A 82 -11.82 -17.23 38.31
N SER A 83 -12.51 -16.25 38.90
CA SER A 83 -13.60 -15.49 38.29
C SER A 83 -13.69 -14.10 38.92
N GLY A 84 -14.43 -13.17 38.29
CA GLY A 84 -14.60 -11.81 38.79
C GLY A 84 -13.36 -10.93 38.57
N ASP A 85 -13.10 -9.99 39.48
CA ASP A 85 -11.97 -9.07 39.36
C ASP A 85 -10.69 -9.67 39.95
N VAL A 86 -9.74 -9.99 39.08
CA VAL A 86 -8.47 -10.63 39.45
C VAL A 86 -7.34 -9.60 39.29
N THR A 87 -6.73 -9.24 40.42
CA THR A 87 -5.71 -8.19 40.48
C THR A 87 -4.74 -8.36 41.64
N LEU A 88 -3.45 -8.04 41.41
CA LEU A 88 -2.42 -7.95 42.46
C LEU A 88 -2.11 -6.51 42.86
N LYS A 89 -2.99 -5.56 42.50
CA LYS A 89 -2.91 -4.17 42.92
C LYS A 89 -2.61 -4.03 44.41
N GLY A 90 -1.66 -3.15 44.73
CA GLY A 90 -1.19 -2.88 46.08
C GLY A 90 -0.01 -3.75 46.51
N THR A 91 0.29 -4.81 45.75
CA THR A 91 1.46 -5.67 45.99
C THR A 91 2.54 -5.42 44.93
N ARG A 92 3.78 -5.85 45.23
CA ARG A 92 4.86 -5.96 44.25
C ARG A 92 4.99 -7.37 43.67
N ALA A 93 4.06 -8.26 44.00
CA ALA A 93 4.16 -9.67 43.71
C ALA A 93 3.82 -9.97 42.26
N VAL A 94 4.56 -10.91 41.67
CA VAL A 94 4.29 -11.50 40.36
C VAL A 94 3.71 -12.89 40.56
N LEU A 95 2.60 -13.19 39.88
CA LEU A 95 2.07 -14.56 39.83
C LEU A 95 2.92 -15.37 38.87
N MET A 96 3.63 -16.37 39.38
CA MET A 96 4.72 -17.02 38.67
C MET A 96 4.60 -18.54 38.73
N ARG A 97 4.90 -19.22 37.62
CA ARG A 97 5.00 -20.67 37.57
C ARG A 97 6.11 -21.20 38.49
N ASP A 98 5.77 -22.15 39.36
CA ASP A 98 6.77 -22.92 40.09
C ASP A 98 7.56 -23.84 39.13
N PRO A 99 8.89 -24.01 39.30
CA PRO A 99 9.70 -24.87 38.43
C PRO A 99 9.20 -26.33 38.33
N ALA A 100 8.51 -26.84 39.34
CA ALA A 100 7.95 -28.19 39.35
C ALA A 100 6.54 -28.29 38.72
N PHE A 101 5.93 -27.18 38.29
CA PHE A 101 4.57 -27.14 37.78
C PHE A 101 4.49 -26.76 36.29
N ASP A 102 3.92 -27.63 35.46
CA ASP A 102 3.91 -27.49 34.00
C ASP A 102 2.52 -27.18 33.39
N GLY A 103 1.45 -27.18 34.20
CA GLY A 103 0.05 -27.01 33.78
C GLY A 103 -0.40 -25.55 33.56
N TYR A 104 -1.70 -25.29 33.50
CA TYR A 104 -2.22 -23.91 33.42
C TYR A 104 -2.03 -23.19 34.75
N LEU A 105 -1.60 -21.93 34.77
CA LEU A 105 -1.54 -21.15 36.01
C LEU A 105 -2.95 -20.75 36.46
N LEU A 106 -3.75 -20.24 35.52
CA LEU A 106 -5.13 -19.83 35.75
C LEU A 106 -6.10 -20.62 34.88
N ASN A 107 -7.20 -21.06 35.47
CA ASN A 107 -8.37 -21.56 34.78
C ASN A 107 -9.53 -20.59 35.01
N ILE A 108 -10.02 -19.97 33.94
CA ILE A 108 -11.12 -19.01 34.02
C ILE A 108 -12.44 -19.78 34.10
N THR A 109 -13.08 -19.76 35.26
CA THR A 109 -14.32 -20.52 35.52
C THR A 109 -15.60 -19.70 35.38
N GLY A 110 -15.47 -18.39 35.15
CA GLY A 110 -16.58 -17.47 34.88
C GLY A 110 -16.05 -16.13 34.34
N PRO A 111 -16.93 -15.16 34.02
CA PRO A 111 -16.51 -13.85 33.52
C PRO A 111 -15.45 -13.23 34.44
N THR A 112 -14.32 -12.83 33.85
CA THR A 112 -13.13 -12.38 34.61
C THR A 112 -12.53 -11.12 34.02
N THR A 113 -12.09 -10.21 34.89
CA THR A 113 -11.27 -9.05 34.54
C THR A 113 -9.86 -9.22 35.10
N LEU A 114 -8.83 -9.16 34.25
CA LEU A 114 -7.43 -9.04 34.68
C LEU A 114 -7.00 -7.57 34.63
N SER A 115 -6.45 -7.07 35.73
CA SER A 115 -5.86 -5.72 35.79
C SER A 115 -4.77 -5.65 36.85
N GLU A 116 -3.74 -4.83 36.62
CA GLU A 116 -2.63 -4.63 37.57
C GLU A 116 -2.07 -5.95 38.14
N ILE A 117 -1.75 -6.90 37.25
CA ILE A 117 -1.26 -8.23 37.57
C ILE A 117 -0.27 -8.70 36.50
N THR A 118 0.86 -9.26 36.91
CA THR A 118 1.75 -9.99 36.01
C THR A 118 1.59 -11.48 36.24
N VAL A 119 1.29 -12.22 35.18
CA VAL A 119 1.25 -13.68 35.12
C VAL A 119 2.44 -14.12 34.28
N ASP A 120 3.45 -14.68 34.94
CA ASP A 120 4.74 -15.02 34.36
C ASP A 120 4.95 -16.55 34.31
N GLY A 121 5.25 -17.06 33.12
CA GLY A 121 5.49 -18.49 32.88
C GLY A 121 6.83 -19.00 33.42
N ASN A 122 7.69 -18.11 33.90
CA ASN A 122 8.99 -18.39 34.50
C ASN A 122 9.91 -19.23 33.60
N ALA A 123 9.94 -18.96 32.30
CA ALA A 123 10.67 -19.78 31.33
C ALA A 123 12.19 -19.94 31.61
N ALA A 124 12.79 -19.12 32.48
CA ALA A 124 14.17 -19.27 32.90
C ALA A 124 14.38 -20.50 33.81
N GLU A 125 13.37 -20.91 34.57
CA GLU A 125 13.46 -21.97 35.58
C GLU A 125 12.44 -23.09 35.37
N ALA A 126 11.30 -22.79 34.76
CA ALA A 126 10.17 -23.69 34.60
C ALA A 126 10.03 -24.19 33.15
N LYS A 127 9.52 -25.43 33.02
CA LYS A 127 9.20 -26.03 31.72
C LYS A 127 7.68 -26.16 31.61
N ALA A 128 7.07 -25.31 30.80
CA ALA A 128 5.63 -25.32 30.60
C ALA A 128 5.22 -26.36 29.56
N THR A 129 4.13 -27.08 29.81
CA THR A 129 3.44 -27.92 28.81
C THR A 129 2.08 -27.35 28.42
N LYS A 130 1.59 -26.34 29.15
CA LYS A 130 0.32 -25.65 28.92
C LYS A 130 0.48 -24.13 28.98
N SER A 131 -0.46 -23.41 28.39
CA SER A 131 -0.57 -21.94 28.39
C SER A 131 -0.57 -21.38 29.81
N LEU A 132 -0.39 -20.06 29.95
CA LEU A 132 -0.59 -19.38 31.24
C LEU A 132 -2.04 -19.53 31.71
N ILE A 133 -2.99 -19.34 30.79
CA ILE A 133 -4.41 -19.25 31.10
C ILE A 133 -5.22 -20.11 30.14
N GLN A 134 -6.14 -20.91 30.69
CA GLN A 134 -7.21 -21.56 29.94
C GLN A 134 -8.55 -20.87 30.20
N LEU A 135 -9.36 -20.74 29.15
CA LEU A 135 -10.74 -20.25 29.24
C LEU A 135 -11.65 -21.05 28.30
N LYS A 136 -12.72 -21.61 28.86
CA LYS A 136 -13.71 -22.43 28.13
C LYS A 136 -15.13 -21.96 28.44
N ASN A 137 -15.92 -21.67 27.41
CA ASN A 137 -17.33 -21.25 27.56
C ASN A 137 -17.51 -20.06 28.53
N THR A 138 -16.63 -19.07 28.46
CA THR A 138 -16.55 -17.95 29.41
C THR A 138 -15.97 -16.69 28.76
N SER A 139 -15.78 -15.61 29.52
CA SER A 139 -15.14 -14.39 29.06
C SER A 139 -13.97 -13.93 29.93
N LEU A 140 -13.00 -13.30 29.26
CA LEU A 140 -11.82 -12.69 29.87
C LEU A 140 -11.63 -11.27 29.32
N GLU A 141 -11.65 -10.28 30.21
CA GLU A 141 -11.27 -8.91 29.90
C GLU A 141 -9.85 -8.63 30.41
N ILE A 142 -8.97 -8.13 29.54
CA ILE A 142 -7.61 -7.72 29.88
C ILE A 142 -7.54 -6.20 29.80
N ARG A 143 -7.28 -5.58 30.95
CA ARG A 143 -7.16 -4.12 31.11
C ARG A 143 -5.72 -3.71 31.41
N ASP A 144 -5.53 -2.40 31.55
CA ASP A 144 -4.22 -1.82 31.88
C ASP A 144 -3.56 -2.45 33.11
N GLY A 145 -2.24 -2.58 33.02
CA GLY A 145 -1.41 -3.21 34.05
C GLY A 145 -1.48 -4.74 34.09
N ALA A 146 -2.34 -5.39 33.30
CA ALA A 146 -2.27 -6.85 33.11
C ALA A 146 -1.14 -7.22 32.14
N VAL A 147 -0.27 -8.14 32.52
CA VAL A 147 0.86 -8.64 31.72
C VAL A 147 0.89 -10.16 31.74
N LEU A 148 0.82 -10.80 30.56
CA LEU A 148 0.93 -12.25 30.39
C LEU A 148 2.21 -12.56 29.62
N THR A 149 3.20 -13.18 30.27
CA THR A 149 4.56 -13.22 29.69
C THR A 149 5.39 -14.44 30.04
N ASN A 150 6.48 -14.63 29.28
CA ASN A 150 7.57 -15.57 29.55
C ASN A 150 7.10 -17.03 29.70
N ASN A 151 6.09 -17.45 28.95
CA ASN A 151 5.67 -18.85 28.90
C ASN A 151 6.18 -19.51 27.63
N ILE A 152 7.12 -20.45 27.75
CA ILE A 152 7.67 -21.20 26.62
C ILE A 152 7.20 -22.65 26.74
N LEU A 153 6.33 -23.07 25.81
CA LEU A 153 5.85 -24.45 25.76
C LEU A 153 6.95 -25.36 25.21
N THR A 154 7.28 -26.42 25.94
CA THR A 154 8.40 -27.32 25.56
C THR A 154 7.96 -28.53 24.73
N LYS A 155 6.66 -28.84 24.67
CA LYS A 155 6.11 -29.98 23.92
C LYS A 155 5.47 -29.52 22.61
N LEU A 156 6.27 -29.00 21.69
CA LEU A 156 5.79 -28.42 20.43
C LEU A 156 5.26 -29.47 19.42
N GLU A 157 5.48 -30.77 19.68
CA GLU A 157 5.16 -31.87 18.75
C GLU A 157 3.76 -32.45 18.90
N ALA A 158 2.97 -31.91 19.81
CA ALA A 158 1.62 -32.37 20.05
C ALA A 158 0.67 -31.20 19.80
N GLU A 159 -0.57 -31.48 19.35
CA GLU A 159 -1.73 -30.58 19.33
C GLU A 159 -2.07 -29.96 20.72
N GLU A 160 -1.17 -30.07 21.68
CA GLU A 160 -1.21 -29.55 23.03
C GLU A 160 -0.52 -28.19 23.18
N ALA A 161 0.37 -27.80 22.26
CA ALA A 161 1.11 -26.53 22.33
C ALA A 161 0.31 -25.37 21.73
N LEU A 162 -0.88 -25.16 22.28
CA LEU A 162 -1.87 -24.17 21.84
C LEU A 162 -1.82 -22.95 22.77
N GLY A 163 -1.53 -21.78 22.22
CA GLY A 163 -1.59 -20.53 22.97
C GLY A 163 -0.47 -20.38 23.98
N GLY A 164 0.55 -19.56 23.71
CA GLY A 164 1.62 -19.38 24.68
C GLY A 164 1.11 -18.74 25.97
N ALA A 165 0.29 -17.69 25.85
CA ALA A 165 -0.38 -17.07 27.00
C ALA A 165 -1.80 -17.60 27.21
N LEU A 166 -2.63 -17.58 26.17
CA LEU A 166 -4.06 -17.87 26.26
C LEU A 166 -4.46 -19.04 25.36
N HIS A 167 -5.17 -20.01 25.93
CA HIS A 167 -5.89 -21.05 25.19
C HIS A 167 -7.39 -20.93 25.43
N ALA A 168 -8.11 -20.47 24.40
CA ALA A 168 -9.54 -20.19 24.44
C ALA A 168 -10.37 -21.18 23.60
N GLU A 169 -11.44 -21.71 24.20
CA GLU A 169 -12.42 -22.56 23.51
C GLU A 169 -13.85 -22.04 23.76
N ASN A 170 -14.58 -21.70 22.70
CA ASN A 170 -15.94 -21.13 22.78
C ASN A 170 -16.02 -19.94 23.76
N ALA A 171 -15.05 -19.03 23.71
CA ALA A 171 -14.88 -17.98 24.70
C ALA A 171 -14.80 -16.59 24.07
N THR A 172 -14.94 -15.56 24.92
CA THR A 172 -14.80 -14.15 24.53
C THR A 172 -13.59 -13.53 25.22
N ILE A 173 -12.63 -13.01 24.46
CA ILE A 173 -11.49 -12.25 24.96
C ILE A 173 -11.70 -10.79 24.57
N THR A 174 -11.61 -9.88 25.53
CA THR A 174 -11.64 -8.43 25.28
C THR A 174 -10.36 -7.80 25.81
N MET A 175 -9.60 -7.12 24.95
CA MET A 175 -8.44 -6.34 25.35
C MET A 175 -8.71 -4.85 25.11
N THR A 176 -8.83 -4.11 26.20
CA THR A 176 -8.86 -2.63 26.18
C THR A 176 -7.51 -2.04 26.52
N GLY A 177 -6.62 -2.85 27.11
CA GLY A 177 -5.27 -2.51 27.51
C GLY A 177 -4.43 -3.76 27.77
N GLY A 178 -3.38 -3.61 28.58
CA GLY A 178 -2.52 -4.72 28.99
C GLY A 178 -1.57 -5.22 27.90
N ARG A 179 -0.78 -6.24 28.22
CA ARG A 179 0.29 -6.77 27.36
C ARG A 179 0.36 -8.30 27.38
N ILE A 180 0.43 -8.91 26.20
CA ILE A 180 0.76 -10.34 26.02
C ILE A 180 2.09 -10.40 25.29
N SER A 181 3.14 -10.91 25.93
CA SER A 181 4.47 -10.87 25.31
C SER A 181 5.45 -11.93 25.71
N ARG A 182 6.39 -12.27 24.81
CA ARG A 182 7.46 -13.24 25.06
C ARG A 182 6.94 -14.63 25.43
N ASN A 183 5.87 -15.04 24.77
CA ASN A 183 5.32 -16.38 24.90
C ASN A 183 5.65 -17.20 23.64
N THR A 184 5.72 -18.51 23.81
CA THR A 184 6.07 -19.42 22.73
C THR A 184 5.18 -20.64 22.76
N ALA A 185 4.56 -20.93 21.62
CA ALA A 185 3.71 -22.09 21.37
C ALA A 185 3.96 -22.61 19.95
N ASN A 186 3.29 -23.69 19.56
CA ASN A 186 3.28 -24.10 18.16
C ASN A 186 2.21 -23.33 17.38
N GLN A 187 1.01 -23.18 17.97
CA GLN A 187 -0.11 -22.44 17.41
C GLN A 187 -0.45 -21.28 18.34
N GLY A 188 -0.55 -20.05 17.80
CA GLY A 188 -0.90 -18.90 18.60
C GLY A 188 0.18 -18.58 19.64
N GLY A 189 1.33 -18.06 19.21
CA GLY A 189 2.44 -17.77 20.11
C GLY A 189 2.01 -16.95 21.33
N GLY A 190 1.11 -15.98 21.14
CA GLY A 190 0.40 -15.29 22.22
C GLY A 190 -0.94 -15.96 22.55
N ILE A 191 -1.88 -15.93 21.61
CA ILE A 191 -3.26 -16.41 21.79
C ILE A 191 -3.56 -17.49 20.76
N TYR A 192 -4.10 -18.61 21.23
CA TYR A 192 -4.81 -19.56 20.40
C TYR A 192 -6.30 -19.58 20.79
N ALA A 193 -7.19 -19.52 19.81
CA ALA A 193 -8.62 -19.55 20.07
C ALA A 193 -9.42 -20.38 19.05
N THR A 194 -10.39 -21.15 19.54
CA THR A 194 -11.34 -21.91 18.72
C THR A 194 -12.78 -21.65 19.14
N GLY A 195 -13.70 -21.55 18.18
CA GLY A 195 -15.09 -21.12 18.39
C GLY A 195 -15.24 -19.77 19.11
N SER A 196 -14.21 -18.92 19.09
CA SER A 196 -14.05 -17.82 20.04
C SER A 196 -14.05 -16.44 19.38
N THR A 197 -14.39 -15.41 20.15
CA THR A 197 -14.30 -14.01 19.71
C THR A 197 -13.20 -13.28 20.47
N ILE A 198 -12.31 -12.61 19.75
CA ILE A 198 -11.29 -11.72 20.30
C ILE A 198 -11.61 -10.30 19.86
N THR A 199 -11.75 -9.39 20.80
CA THR A 199 -11.98 -7.96 20.52
C THR A 199 -10.87 -7.14 21.15
N MET A 200 -10.14 -6.38 20.34
CA MET A 200 -9.09 -5.48 20.80
C MET A 200 -9.41 -4.05 20.35
N SER A 201 -9.56 -3.15 21.32
CA SER A 201 -9.60 -1.69 21.09
C SER A 201 -8.34 -0.98 21.61
N GLY A 202 -7.51 -1.71 22.36
CA GLY A 202 -6.23 -1.28 22.90
C GLY A 202 -5.41 -2.49 23.35
N GLY A 203 -4.31 -2.23 24.05
CA GLY A 203 -3.38 -3.27 24.49
C GLY A 203 -2.41 -3.73 23.41
N VAL A 204 -1.42 -4.54 23.83
CA VAL A 204 -0.30 -4.95 22.97
C VAL A 204 -0.08 -6.46 23.01
N ILE A 205 0.02 -7.08 21.84
CA ILE A 205 0.48 -8.46 21.65
C ILE A 205 1.82 -8.39 20.91
N GLU A 206 2.92 -8.69 21.60
CA GLU A 206 4.26 -8.52 21.02
C GLU A 206 5.31 -9.54 21.43
N GLU A 207 6.31 -9.75 20.57
CA GLU A 207 7.45 -10.64 20.84
C GLU A 207 7.01 -12.07 21.18
N ASN A 208 5.86 -12.51 20.64
CA ASN A 208 5.42 -13.89 20.78
C ASN A 208 5.85 -14.70 19.56
N HIS A 209 6.06 -16.00 19.78
CA HIS A 209 6.66 -16.89 18.79
C HIS A 209 5.81 -18.15 18.60
N ALA A 210 5.31 -18.36 17.39
CA ALA A 210 4.76 -19.64 16.96
C ALA A 210 5.89 -20.42 16.29
N ILE A 211 6.33 -21.52 16.91
CA ILE A 211 7.49 -22.30 16.46
C ILE A 211 7.02 -23.63 15.90
N GLY A 212 7.22 -23.79 14.59
CA GLY A 212 7.00 -25.04 13.88
C GLY A 212 8.12 -26.02 14.17
N ILE A 213 7.80 -27.31 14.12
CA ILE A 213 8.80 -28.38 14.15
C ILE A 213 8.69 -29.21 12.89
N LYS A 214 9.82 -29.77 12.44
CA LYS A 214 9.82 -30.71 11.33
C LYS A 214 9.59 -32.11 11.87
N PRO A 215 8.77 -32.95 11.18
CA PRO A 215 8.71 -34.35 11.53
C PRO A 215 10.11 -34.98 11.39
N PRO A 216 10.45 -35.98 12.23
CA PRO A 216 11.68 -36.74 12.06
C PRO A 216 11.77 -37.30 10.64
N GLN A 217 12.96 -37.19 10.04
CA GLN A 217 13.20 -37.64 8.67
C GLN A 217 12.87 -39.13 8.53
N GLY A 218 11.98 -39.49 7.60
CA GLY A 218 11.51 -40.86 7.39
C GLY A 218 10.35 -41.31 8.30
N SER A 219 9.74 -40.40 9.07
CA SER A 219 8.50 -40.69 9.79
C SER A 219 7.28 -40.61 8.85
N ASN A 220 6.25 -41.41 9.14
CA ASN A 220 4.96 -41.39 8.44
C ASN A 220 3.96 -40.41 9.08
N ILE A 221 4.44 -39.45 9.87
CA ILE A 221 3.60 -38.46 10.53
C ILE A 221 3.25 -37.40 9.49
N ASP A 222 1.96 -37.08 9.36
CA ASP A 222 1.54 -35.91 8.57
C ASP A 222 2.24 -34.66 9.14
N PRO A 223 3.08 -33.96 8.35
CA PRO A 223 3.75 -32.76 8.83
C PRO A 223 2.79 -31.61 9.12
N THR A 224 1.59 -31.64 8.55
CA THR A 224 0.69 -30.49 8.51
C THR A 224 0.30 -29.94 9.90
N PRO A 225 -0.03 -30.78 10.90
CA PRO A 225 -0.32 -30.34 12.27
C PRO A 225 0.90 -29.79 13.02
N LEU A 226 2.12 -30.02 12.51
CA LEU A 226 3.38 -29.59 13.14
C LEU A 226 3.81 -28.18 12.70
N TYR A 227 3.20 -27.65 11.64
CA TYR A 227 3.45 -26.32 11.12
C TYR A 227 2.82 -25.24 11.99
N SER A 228 3.58 -24.22 12.35
CA SER A 228 3.12 -23.16 13.25
C SER A 228 2.29 -22.08 12.57
N ALA A 229 1.25 -21.60 13.22
CA ALA A 229 0.47 -20.46 12.76
C ALA A 229 0.33 -19.40 13.85
N GLY A 230 0.24 -18.13 13.44
CA GLY A 230 -0.18 -17.04 14.34
C GLY A 230 0.85 -16.74 15.42
N GLY A 231 1.94 -16.06 15.08
CA GLY A 231 2.96 -15.68 16.07
C GLY A 231 2.35 -14.88 17.22
N GLY A 232 1.47 -13.93 16.91
CA GLY A 232 0.66 -13.21 17.89
C GLY A 232 -0.64 -13.95 18.22
N ILE A 233 -1.50 -14.11 17.21
CA ILE A 233 -2.85 -14.67 17.35
C ILE A 233 -3.07 -15.75 16.27
N ASP A 234 -3.56 -16.92 16.68
CA ASP A 234 -4.14 -17.94 15.80
C ASP A 234 -5.61 -18.17 16.17
N ILE A 235 -6.50 -18.12 15.18
CA ILE A 235 -7.88 -18.60 15.31
C ILE A 235 -8.17 -19.75 14.36
N PHE A 236 -8.83 -20.79 14.86
CA PHE A 236 -9.08 -22.02 14.12
C PHE A 236 -10.41 -22.68 14.51
N ASP A 237 -11.05 -23.38 13.57
CA ASP A 237 -12.36 -24.04 13.74
C ASP A 237 -13.45 -23.09 14.27
N GLY A 238 -13.56 -21.94 13.61
CA GLY A 238 -14.56 -20.92 13.88
C GLY A 238 -14.08 -19.82 14.83
N GLY A 239 -14.37 -18.57 14.50
CA GLY A 239 -14.04 -17.45 15.38
C GLY A 239 -13.98 -16.10 14.68
N THR A 240 -13.88 -15.06 15.49
CA THR A 240 -13.84 -13.67 15.00
C THR A 240 -12.79 -12.87 15.76
N ILE A 241 -11.97 -12.12 15.04
CA ILE A 241 -11.08 -11.10 15.58
C ILE A 241 -11.63 -9.73 15.19
N ASN A 242 -11.85 -8.85 16.15
CA ASN A 242 -12.23 -7.45 15.93
C ASN A 242 -11.09 -6.55 16.41
N LEU A 243 -10.49 -5.78 15.50
CA LEU A 243 -9.44 -4.80 15.79
C LEU A 243 -9.93 -3.38 15.54
N SER A 244 -9.67 -2.49 16.49
CA SER A 244 -10.05 -1.09 16.44
C SER A 244 -9.14 -0.24 17.33
N GLY A 245 -9.32 1.08 17.32
CA GLY A 245 -8.64 1.99 18.22
C GLY A 245 -7.12 1.87 18.17
N ASP A 246 -6.49 1.72 19.33
CA ASP A 246 -5.05 1.68 19.53
C ASP A 246 -4.51 0.25 19.69
N ALA A 247 -5.28 -0.77 19.30
CA ALA A 247 -4.86 -2.16 19.38
C ALA A 247 -3.55 -2.40 18.58
N LEU A 248 -2.60 -3.12 19.18
CA LEU A 248 -1.27 -3.31 18.61
C LEU A 248 -0.85 -4.78 18.59
N VAL A 249 -0.60 -5.32 17.40
CA VAL A 249 -0.01 -6.66 17.20
C VAL A 249 1.33 -6.48 16.50
N ARG A 250 2.44 -6.62 17.23
CA ARG A 250 3.75 -6.28 16.68
C ARG A 250 4.91 -7.17 17.06
N ASN A 251 5.91 -7.26 16.21
CA ASN A 251 7.16 -7.99 16.48
C ASN A 251 6.92 -9.44 16.90
N ASN A 252 5.83 -10.06 16.46
CA ASN A 252 5.59 -11.47 16.65
C ASN A 252 6.15 -12.25 15.47
N SER A 253 6.45 -13.54 15.66
CA SER A 253 6.95 -14.37 14.58
C SER A 253 6.29 -15.74 14.52
N SER A 254 6.11 -16.25 13.30
CA SER A 254 5.73 -17.64 13.04
C SER A 254 6.80 -18.31 12.17
N SER A 255 7.15 -19.57 12.45
CA SER A 255 8.03 -20.35 11.57
C SER A 255 7.38 -20.64 10.21
N GLU A 256 6.05 -20.65 10.12
CA GLU A 256 5.33 -20.96 8.88
C GLU A 256 4.43 -19.80 8.49
N VAL A 257 3.17 -19.77 8.92
CA VAL A 257 2.20 -18.77 8.42
C VAL A 257 1.75 -17.79 9.49
N GLY A 258 1.34 -16.58 9.07
CA GLY A 258 0.69 -15.61 9.95
C GLY A 258 1.58 -15.13 11.09
N GLY A 259 2.59 -14.31 10.80
CA GLY A 259 3.53 -13.84 11.83
C GLY A 259 2.83 -13.02 12.92
N GLY A 260 1.92 -12.12 12.54
CA GLY A 260 1.06 -11.39 13.47
C GLY A 260 -0.21 -12.17 13.79
N ILE A 261 -1.07 -12.32 12.78
CA ILE A 261 -2.41 -12.92 12.89
C ILE A 261 -2.56 -14.02 11.84
N SER A 262 -3.10 -15.17 12.25
CA SER A 262 -3.53 -16.23 11.35
C SER A 262 -5.02 -16.49 11.48
N LEU A 263 -5.73 -16.43 10.36
CA LEU A 263 -7.09 -16.94 10.21
C LEU A 263 -6.99 -18.32 9.57
N GLY A 264 -6.94 -19.34 10.41
CA GLY A 264 -6.72 -20.71 9.98
C GLY A 264 -5.23 -21.07 10.02
N ARG A 265 -4.96 -22.31 9.62
CA ARG A 265 -3.61 -22.88 9.61
C ARG A 265 -3.25 -23.28 8.19
N THR A 266 -2.23 -24.11 7.99
CA THR A 266 -2.02 -24.83 6.73
C THR A 266 -3.22 -25.71 6.32
N GLN A 267 -4.12 -26.01 7.26
CA GLN A 267 -5.40 -26.69 7.03
C GLN A 267 -6.56 -25.70 6.96
N ALA A 268 -7.55 -26.01 6.12
CA ALA A 268 -8.83 -25.30 6.13
C ALA A 268 -9.59 -25.59 7.43
N SER A 269 -10.26 -24.56 7.95
CA SER A 269 -11.03 -24.60 9.19
C SER A 269 -12.42 -25.19 8.95
N ILE A 270 -12.91 -26.03 9.88
CA ILE A 270 -14.31 -26.52 9.88
C ILE A 270 -15.15 -25.58 10.76
N GLY A 271 -15.11 -24.30 10.40
CA GLY A 271 -15.79 -23.21 11.09
C GLY A 271 -15.37 -21.89 10.46
N SER A 272 -16.32 -20.96 10.28
CA SER A 272 -16.03 -19.70 9.60
C SER A 272 -15.15 -18.78 10.45
N LEU A 273 -14.18 -18.15 9.80
CA LEU A 273 -13.17 -17.30 10.43
C LEU A 273 -13.29 -15.88 9.90
N TYR A 274 -13.32 -14.92 10.82
CA TYR A 274 -13.50 -13.51 10.47
C TYR A 274 -12.43 -12.64 11.11
N LEU A 275 -11.86 -11.71 10.33
CA LEU A 275 -11.12 -10.56 10.85
C LEU A 275 -11.86 -9.29 10.44
N ASN A 276 -12.25 -8.48 11.43
CA ASN A 276 -12.83 -7.16 11.22
C ASN A 276 -11.88 -6.10 11.78
N MET A 277 -11.19 -5.38 10.91
CA MET A 277 -10.21 -4.36 11.30
C MET A 277 -10.68 -2.96 10.86
N THR A 278 -11.03 -2.12 11.83
CA THR A 278 -11.49 -0.74 11.62
C THR A 278 -10.45 0.29 12.08
N GLY A 279 -9.40 -0.17 12.75
CA GLY A 279 -8.30 0.59 13.32
C GLY A 279 -7.25 -0.35 13.92
N GLY A 280 -6.30 0.19 14.69
CA GLY A 280 -5.17 -0.57 15.21
C GLY A 280 -4.00 -0.69 14.24
N THR A 281 -2.93 -1.34 14.69
CA THR A 281 -1.67 -1.51 13.95
C THR A 281 -1.16 -2.94 14.04
N ILE A 282 -0.81 -3.52 12.89
CA ILE A 282 -0.13 -4.81 12.75
C ILE A 282 1.24 -4.53 12.15
N SER A 283 2.32 -4.64 12.95
CA SER A 283 3.63 -4.15 12.51
C SER A 283 4.84 -4.97 12.93
N GLY A 284 5.87 -5.00 12.08
CA GLY A 284 7.15 -5.65 12.42
C GLY A 284 7.06 -7.16 12.64
N ASN A 285 5.94 -7.80 12.25
CA ASN A 285 5.78 -9.24 12.42
C ASN A 285 6.46 -9.99 11.28
N SER A 286 6.85 -11.25 11.52
CA SER A 286 7.54 -12.06 10.51
C SER A 286 7.00 -13.48 10.39
N ALA A 287 6.90 -13.98 9.17
CA ALA A 287 6.56 -15.37 8.88
C ALA A 287 7.64 -16.06 8.04
N GLY A 288 7.87 -17.35 8.27
CA GLY A 288 8.77 -18.17 7.45
C GLY A 288 8.20 -18.43 6.05
N ALA A 289 6.91 -18.72 5.99
CA ALA A 289 6.10 -18.85 4.79
C ALA A 289 5.07 -17.70 4.77
N SER A 290 3.93 -17.90 4.10
CA SER A 290 3.06 -16.81 3.71
C SER A 290 2.38 -16.03 4.87
N GLY A 291 2.22 -14.71 4.68
CA GLY A 291 1.50 -13.82 5.60
C GLY A 291 2.34 -13.33 6.79
N GLY A 292 3.30 -12.44 6.55
CA GLY A 292 4.13 -11.87 7.62
C GLY A 292 3.31 -11.14 8.68
N GLY A 293 2.39 -10.26 8.26
CA GLY A 293 1.43 -9.60 9.13
C GLY A 293 0.18 -10.44 9.35
N ILE A 294 -0.57 -10.70 8.28
CA ILE A 294 -1.86 -11.40 8.29
C ILE A 294 -1.84 -12.56 7.30
N PHE A 295 -2.30 -13.73 7.74
CA PHE A 295 -2.59 -14.87 6.88
C PHE A 295 -4.09 -15.17 6.86
N VAL A 296 -4.69 -15.21 5.68
CA VAL A 296 -6.11 -15.56 5.46
C VAL A 296 -6.17 -16.89 4.71
N GLN A 297 -6.61 -17.95 5.38
CA GLN A 297 -6.73 -19.27 4.76
C GLN A 297 -7.95 -19.39 3.84
N THR A 298 -8.05 -20.48 3.09
CA THR A 298 -9.23 -20.89 2.34
C THR A 298 -10.42 -21.19 3.24
N GLY A 299 -11.62 -21.09 2.65
CA GLY A 299 -12.84 -21.68 3.20
C GLY A 299 -13.07 -23.10 2.66
N ILE A 300 -14.11 -23.76 3.14
CA ILE A 300 -14.49 -25.10 2.69
C ILE A 300 -16.02 -25.29 2.70
N ALA A 301 -16.54 -25.88 1.64
CA ALA A 301 -17.92 -26.35 1.55
C ALA A 301 -17.92 -27.88 1.47
N MET A 302 -18.65 -28.54 2.37
CA MET A 302 -18.73 -30.00 2.42
C MET A 302 -20.18 -30.46 2.26
N LYS A 303 -20.39 -31.55 1.51
CA LYS A 303 -21.74 -32.07 1.26
C LYS A 303 -22.41 -32.47 2.58
N GLY A 304 -23.57 -31.86 2.88
CA GLY A 304 -24.33 -32.13 4.09
C GLY A 304 -23.90 -31.32 5.33
N TYR A 305 -22.93 -30.42 5.19
CA TYR A 305 -22.48 -29.49 6.22
C TYR A 305 -22.71 -28.03 5.80
N PRO A 306 -22.73 -27.08 6.74
CA PRO A 306 -22.65 -25.66 6.40
C PRO A 306 -21.41 -25.35 5.57
N THR A 307 -21.50 -24.28 4.78
CA THR A 307 -20.33 -23.68 4.14
C THR A 307 -19.57 -22.86 5.18
N TYR A 308 -18.26 -23.05 5.23
CA TYR A 308 -17.36 -22.31 6.12
C TYR A 308 -16.47 -21.40 5.29
N GLU A 309 -16.42 -20.12 5.66
CA GLU A 309 -15.67 -19.10 4.93
C GLU A 309 -14.60 -18.48 5.83
N THR A 310 -13.52 -18.02 5.21
CA THR A 310 -12.47 -17.25 5.88
C THR A 310 -12.41 -15.88 5.23
N VAL A 311 -12.71 -14.84 6.00
CA VAL A 311 -12.90 -13.48 5.48
C VAL A 311 -12.16 -12.47 6.35
N ALA A 312 -11.32 -11.66 5.72
CA ALA A 312 -10.73 -10.47 6.34
C ALA A 312 -11.34 -9.21 5.73
N THR A 313 -11.97 -8.39 6.57
CA THR A 313 -12.54 -7.09 6.23
C THR A 313 -11.77 -6.00 6.95
N ILE A 314 -11.05 -5.17 6.19
CA ILE A 314 -10.17 -4.12 6.71
C ILE A 314 -10.63 -2.77 6.14
N THR A 315 -11.23 -1.95 7.00
CA THR A 315 -11.78 -0.64 6.64
C THR A 315 -11.02 0.53 7.29
N GLY A 316 -10.04 0.22 8.15
CA GLY A 316 -9.11 1.19 8.71
C GLY A 316 -7.94 0.55 9.46
N GLY A 317 -6.85 1.30 9.63
CA GLY A 317 -5.67 0.90 10.41
C GLY A 317 -4.41 0.72 9.58
N ASN A 318 -3.33 0.26 10.23
CA ASN A 318 -1.99 0.20 9.64
C ASN A 318 -1.43 -1.22 9.63
N ILE A 319 -0.85 -1.64 8.52
CA ILE A 319 -0.17 -2.92 8.33
C ILE A 319 1.22 -2.64 7.77
N THR A 320 2.23 -2.59 8.63
CA THR A 320 3.51 -1.96 8.30
C THR A 320 4.74 -2.72 8.73
N GLY A 321 5.78 -2.73 7.89
CA GLY A 321 7.07 -3.33 8.27
C GLY A 321 7.02 -4.83 8.55
N ASN A 322 5.99 -5.54 8.07
CA ASN A 322 5.89 -6.99 8.23
C ASN A 322 6.68 -7.71 7.14
N VAL A 323 7.16 -8.91 7.44
CA VAL A 323 8.12 -9.62 6.58
C VAL A 323 7.71 -11.06 6.33
N MET A 324 7.68 -11.47 5.07
CA MET A 324 7.71 -12.89 4.68
C MET A 324 9.15 -13.28 4.33
N THR A 325 9.69 -14.29 5.02
CA THR A 325 11.13 -14.56 5.04
C THR A 325 11.63 -15.71 4.19
N ASP A 326 10.78 -16.50 3.51
CA ASP A 326 11.08 -17.72 2.73
C ASP A 326 11.70 -18.91 3.47
N ARG A 327 11.85 -18.81 4.80
CA ARG A 327 12.53 -19.83 5.62
C ARG A 327 11.64 -20.97 6.09
N GLY A 328 10.33 -20.84 5.92
CA GLY A 328 9.35 -21.88 6.26
C GLY A 328 9.29 -22.98 5.20
N ASP A 329 8.65 -24.09 5.56
CA ASP A 329 8.42 -25.21 4.64
C ASP A 329 7.14 -25.04 3.80
N GLY A 330 6.21 -24.17 4.23
CA GLY A 330 4.99 -23.87 3.50
C GLY A 330 5.22 -23.13 2.17
N ASN A 331 4.22 -23.19 1.28
CA ASN A 331 4.26 -22.45 0.02
C ASN A 331 4.44 -20.95 0.27
N SER A 332 5.45 -20.39 -0.39
CA SER A 332 5.86 -18.99 -0.27
C SER A 332 5.82 -18.24 -1.60
N ALA A 333 5.33 -18.83 -2.70
CA ALA A 333 5.46 -18.27 -4.05
C ALA A 333 4.82 -16.87 -4.21
N PHE A 334 3.72 -16.62 -3.49
CA PHE A 334 3.03 -15.33 -3.41
C PHE A 334 3.03 -14.78 -1.98
N GLY A 335 4.20 -14.76 -1.34
CA GLY A 335 4.31 -14.81 0.12
C GLY A 335 3.51 -13.81 0.96
N GLY A 336 3.25 -12.58 0.50
CA GLY A 336 2.44 -11.66 1.32
C GLY A 336 3.17 -11.18 2.57
N GLY A 337 4.03 -10.17 2.45
CA GLY A 337 4.75 -9.59 3.61
C GLY A 337 3.78 -8.97 4.62
N GLY A 338 2.92 -8.07 4.15
CA GLY A 338 1.83 -7.47 4.93
C GLY A 338 0.67 -8.44 5.10
N ILE A 339 0.04 -8.84 3.99
CA ILE A 339 -1.13 -9.72 3.98
C ILE A 339 -0.93 -10.83 2.94
N TYR A 340 -1.31 -12.05 3.31
CA TYR A 340 -1.50 -13.15 2.38
C TYR A 340 -2.93 -13.65 2.38
N VAL A 341 -3.48 -13.92 1.19
CA VAL A 341 -4.82 -14.48 1.01
C VAL A 341 -4.74 -15.77 0.21
N ASN A 342 -5.05 -16.90 0.83
CA ASN A 342 -4.98 -18.19 0.17
C ASN A 342 -6.23 -18.50 -0.65
N GLY A 343 -6.04 -19.26 -1.72
CA GLY A 343 -7.08 -19.82 -2.59
C GLY A 343 -6.63 -21.19 -3.07
N VAL A 344 -7.58 -22.11 -3.25
CA VAL A 344 -7.34 -23.47 -3.75
C VAL A 344 -8.50 -23.84 -4.67
N GLY A 345 -8.17 -24.41 -5.83
CA GLY A 345 -9.09 -24.73 -6.93
C GLY A 345 -9.36 -26.22 -7.03
N GLU A 346 -8.90 -26.98 -6.03
CA GLU A 346 -9.13 -28.40 -5.91
C GLU A 346 -10.51 -28.68 -5.31
N ASN A 347 -11.21 -29.63 -5.93
CA ASN A 347 -12.51 -30.12 -5.49
C ASN A 347 -12.44 -31.64 -5.36
N GLY A 348 -12.89 -32.16 -4.21
CA GLY A 348 -13.09 -33.59 -4.00
C GLY A 348 -14.55 -33.99 -4.18
N ASP A 349 -14.81 -35.30 -4.18
CA ASP A 349 -16.17 -35.84 -4.30
C ASP A 349 -17.14 -35.39 -3.19
N TRP A 350 -16.60 -34.96 -2.04
CA TRP A 350 -17.35 -34.61 -0.84
C TRP A 350 -17.07 -33.19 -0.31
N TYR A 351 -16.13 -32.45 -0.92
CA TYR A 351 -15.75 -31.10 -0.51
C TYR A 351 -15.32 -30.21 -1.69
N THR A 352 -15.45 -28.91 -1.49
CA THR A 352 -15.00 -27.85 -2.38
C THR A 352 -14.24 -26.82 -1.55
N PHE A 353 -12.99 -26.56 -1.89
CA PHE A 353 -12.28 -25.43 -1.28
C PHE A 353 -12.81 -24.11 -1.85
N LEU A 354 -12.95 -23.12 -0.97
CA LEU A 354 -13.35 -21.77 -1.32
C LEU A 354 -12.15 -20.85 -1.15
N ASN A 355 -12.04 -19.83 -1.98
CA ASN A 355 -11.05 -18.79 -1.77
C ASN A 355 -11.23 -18.12 -0.40
N GLY A 356 -10.10 -17.88 0.27
CA GLY A 356 -10.04 -16.86 1.30
C GLY A 356 -10.36 -15.50 0.67
N LYS A 357 -11.02 -14.64 1.43
CA LYS A 357 -11.50 -13.35 0.93
C LYS A 357 -10.89 -12.21 1.71
N LEU A 358 -10.33 -11.24 1.00
CA LEU A 358 -9.87 -9.97 1.56
C LEU A 358 -10.67 -8.81 0.97
N TYR A 359 -11.28 -8.05 1.87
CA TYR A 359 -12.02 -6.84 1.59
C TYR A 359 -11.29 -5.63 2.16
N LEU A 360 -10.90 -4.70 1.29
CA LEU A 360 -10.24 -3.45 1.68
C LEU A 360 -11.09 -2.24 1.31
N SER A 361 -11.07 -1.22 2.17
CA SER A 361 -11.72 0.07 1.89
C SER A 361 -10.71 1.21 1.89
N ASN A 362 -10.65 1.98 0.80
CA ASN A 362 -9.79 3.16 0.66
C ASN A 362 -8.33 2.90 1.06
N ALA A 363 -7.68 1.97 0.36
CA ALA A 363 -6.35 1.47 0.70
C ALA A 363 -5.22 2.30 0.09
N LEU A 364 -4.19 2.58 0.88
CA LEU A 364 -2.91 3.11 0.43
C LEU A 364 -1.85 2.01 0.54
N ILE A 365 -1.29 1.60 -0.60
CA ILE A 365 -0.32 0.52 -0.70
C ILE A 365 0.96 1.07 -1.33
N THR A 366 1.96 1.35 -0.51
CA THR A 366 3.17 2.04 -0.96
C THR A 366 4.41 1.65 -0.14
N ASP A 367 5.59 1.92 -0.67
CA ASP A 367 6.88 1.65 -0.02
C ASP A 367 7.13 0.17 0.32
N ASN A 368 6.36 -0.76 -0.24
CA ASN A 368 6.57 -2.19 -0.02
C ASN A 368 7.66 -2.71 -0.98
N TYR A 369 8.38 -3.74 -0.55
CA TYR A 369 9.50 -4.31 -1.29
C TYR A 369 9.38 -5.83 -1.44
N SER A 370 9.25 -6.31 -2.67
CA SER A 370 9.33 -7.74 -3.00
C SER A 370 10.66 -8.06 -3.66
N TRP A 371 11.20 -9.26 -3.43
CA TRP A 371 12.35 -9.72 -4.21
C TRP A 371 11.94 -10.08 -5.65
N MET A 372 10.75 -10.64 -5.84
CA MET A 372 10.17 -10.94 -7.15
C MET A 372 9.14 -9.86 -7.53
N GLU A 373 8.18 -10.18 -8.40
CA GLU A 373 7.17 -9.24 -8.91
C GLU A 373 6.15 -8.80 -7.84
N GLY A 374 5.51 -7.65 -8.08
CA GLY A 374 4.37 -7.14 -7.31
C GLY A 374 4.73 -6.71 -5.90
N GLY A 375 5.57 -5.69 -5.75
CA GLY A 375 5.90 -5.10 -4.45
C GLY A 375 4.65 -4.63 -3.71
N GLY A 376 3.72 -3.96 -4.42
CA GLY A 376 2.43 -3.56 -3.86
C GLY A 376 1.46 -4.73 -3.74
N TYR A 377 1.11 -5.32 -4.87
CA TYR A 377 0.15 -6.42 -5.00
C TYR A 377 0.67 -7.46 -5.99
N ALA A 378 0.58 -8.73 -5.62
CA ALA A 378 0.81 -9.85 -6.52
C ALA A 378 -0.27 -10.92 -6.37
N SER A 379 -0.78 -11.44 -7.48
CA SER A 379 -1.76 -12.52 -7.46
C SER A 379 -1.45 -13.66 -8.44
N CYS A 380 -1.85 -14.86 -8.01
CA CYS A 380 -1.61 -16.10 -8.70
C CYS A 380 -2.70 -16.44 -9.76
N PRO A 381 -2.49 -17.48 -10.58
CA PRO A 381 -3.37 -17.86 -11.69
C PRO A 381 -4.82 -18.17 -11.37
N MET A 382 -5.15 -18.54 -10.15
CA MET A 382 -6.54 -18.81 -9.73
C MET A 382 -7.19 -17.66 -8.95
N SER A 383 -6.44 -16.58 -8.74
CA SER A 383 -6.91 -15.46 -7.94
C SER A 383 -8.04 -14.71 -8.64
N THR A 384 -8.85 -14.03 -7.84
CA THR A 384 -9.79 -13.03 -8.34
C THR A 384 -9.39 -11.67 -7.81
N THR A 385 -9.14 -10.72 -8.71
CA THR A 385 -8.70 -9.36 -8.35
C THR A 385 -9.77 -8.36 -8.76
N HIS A 386 -10.23 -7.54 -7.82
CA HIS A 386 -11.13 -6.43 -8.14
C HIS A 386 -10.73 -5.18 -7.36
N ILE A 387 -10.22 -4.17 -8.06
CA ILE A 387 -9.81 -2.88 -7.51
C ILE A 387 -10.70 -1.82 -8.14
N ASP A 388 -11.74 -1.39 -7.42
CA ASP A 388 -12.70 -0.41 -7.91
C ASP A 388 -12.09 1.00 -8.02
N ASN A 389 -12.74 1.87 -8.79
CA ASN A 389 -12.32 3.26 -8.98
C ASN A 389 -12.19 3.99 -7.66
N GLY A 390 -11.08 4.69 -7.42
CA GLY A 390 -10.92 5.43 -6.17
C GLY A 390 -10.92 4.56 -4.91
N ALA A 391 -10.75 3.24 -5.03
CA ALA A 391 -10.71 2.32 -3.91
C ALA A 391 -9.31 2.14 -3.32
N ALA A 392 -8.27 2.29 -4.15
CA ALA A 392 -6.90 2.08 -3.74
C ALA A 392 -5.94 3.02 -4.47
N THR A 393 -4.81 3.31 -3.83
CA THR A 393 -3.63 3.90 -4.46
C THR A 393 -2.49 2.93 -4.25
N ILE A 394 -1.97 2.38 -5.35
CA ILE A 394 -0.84 1.44 -5.34
C ILE A 394 0.28 2.11 -6.14
N TYR A 395 1.31 2.60 -5.45
CA TYR A 395 2.37 3.39 -6.07
C TYR A 395 3.66 3.33 -5.24
N GLY A 396 4.80 3.63 -5.86
CA GLY A 396 6.08 3.75 -5.16
C GLY A 396 6.59 2.45 -4.54
N ASN A 397 6.02 1.31 -4.93
CA ASN A 397 6.50 0.00 -4.49
C ASN A 397 7.75 -0.40 -5.28
N ARG A 398 8.50 -1.36 -4.75
CA ARG A 398 9.76 -1.82 -5.32
C ARG A 398 9.79 -3.33 -5.48
N SER A 399 10.42 -3.77 -6.55
CA SER A 399 10.70 -5.16 -6.86
C SER A 399 12.06 -5.27 -7.56
N GLU A 400 12.78 -6.39 -7.39
CA GLU A 400 13.98 -6.68 -8.21
C GLU A 400 13.59 -7.22 -9.60
N MET A 401 12.44 -7.88 -9.69
CA MET A 401 11.81 -8.26 -10.96
C MET A 401 10.91 -7.14 -11.51
N PRO A 402 10.53 -7.18 -12.80
CA PRO A 402 9.53 -6.25 -13.36
C PRO A 402 8.15 -6.31 -12.63
N ALA A 403 7.20 -5.44 -13.00
CA ALA A 403 5.90 -5.28 -12.35
C ALA A 403 5.98 -4.87 -10.86
N LYS A 404 6.22 -3.58 -10.60
CA LYS A 404 6.48 -3.07 -9.23
C LYS A 404 5.23 -2.94 -8.36
N ASP A 405 4.17 -2.37 -8.91
CA ASP A 405 3.00 -1.99 -8.12
C ASP A 405 1.94 -3.10 -8.12
N VAL A 406 1.57 -3.59 -9.30
CA VAL A 406 0.56 -4.64 -9.47
C VAL A 406 1.11 -5.71 -10.43
N TYR A 407 1.04 -6.97 -9.99
CA TYR A 407 1.37 -8.13 -10.79
C TYR A 407 0.23 -9.15 -10.70
N ILE A 408 -0.31 -9.58 -11.83
CA ILE A 408 -1.32 -10.65 -11.91
C ILE A 408 -0.82 -11.67 -12.92
N LEU A 409 -0.64 -12.91 -12.50
CA LEU A 409 -0.15 -13.98 -13.37
C LEU A 409 -1.28 -14.94 -13.70
N GLY A 410 -1.53 -15.20 -14.99
CA GLY A 410 -2.20 -16.41 -15.46
C GLY A 410 -1.19 -17.46 -15.85
N SER A 411 -1.39 -18.71 -15.44
CA SER A 411 -0.50 -19.82 -15.82
C SER A 411 -1.18 -21.17 -15.66
N HIS A 412 -0.94 -22.08 -16.60
CA HIS A 412 -1.31 -23.49 -16.56
C HIS A 412 -0.12 -24.45 -16.36
N ASP A 413 1.06 -23.90 -16.07
CA ASP A 413 2.27 -24.69 -15.85
C ASP A 413 2.09 -25.64 -14.65
N GLU A 414 2.67 -26.83 -14.76
CA GLU A 414 2.52 -27.88 -13.74
C GLU A 414 3.13 -27.47 -12.38
N GLU A 415 4.10 -26.55 -12.38
CA GLU A 415 4.73 -26.00 -11.18
C GLU A 415 3.75 -25.29 -10.24
N TRP A 416 2.62 -24.81 -10.75
CA TRP A 416 1.59 -24.16 -9.95
C TRP A 416 0.59 -25.13 -9.33
N GLU A 417 0.66 -26.42 -9.68
CA GLU A 417 -0.18 -27.48 -9.12
C GLU A 417 -1.67 -27.10 -9.07
N VAL A 418 -2.25 -27.03 -7.87
CA VAL A 418 -3.66 -26.68 -7.62
C VAL A 418 -3.95 -25.20 -7.81
N HIS A 419 -2.92 -24.35 -7.95
CA HIS A 419 -3.02 -22.90 -8.08
C HIS A 419 -2.93 -22.36 -9.51
N LYS A 420 -2.91 -23.24 -10.52
CA LYS A 420 -2.92 -22.87 -11.93
C LYS A 420 -4.33 -22.44 -12.39
N GLY A 421 -4.42 -21.54 -13.37
CA GLY A 421 -5.71 -21.01 -13.84
C GLY A 421 -5.63 -19.77 -14.73
N ASP A 422 -6.82 -19.29 -15.08
CA ASP A 422 -7.08 -18.09 -15.87
C ASP A 422 -7.67 -17.00 -14.94
N PRO A 423 -6.85 -16.13 -14.34
CA PRO A 423 -7.30 -15.21 -13.30
C PRO A 423 -8.18 -14.11 -13.89
N GLN A 424 -9.27 -13.82 -13.19
CA GLN A 424 -10.14 -12.69 -13.51
C GLN A 424 -9.64 -11.44 -12.78
N TYR A 425 -9.57 -10.34 -13.51
CA TYR A 425 -9.12 -9.08 -12.96
C TYR A 425 -9.94 -7.89 -13.44
N PHE A 426 -10.11 -6.95 -12.51
CA PHE A 426 -10.51 -5.58 -12.78
C PHE A 426 -9.57 -4.68 -11.96
N VAL A 427 -8.74 -3.90 -12.63
CA VAL A 427 -7.84 -2.92 -12.01
C VAL A 427 -8.29 -1.54 -12.42
N SER A 428 -8.61 -0.70 -11.45
CA SER A 428 -9.02 0.66 -11.74
C SER A 428 -7.94 1.46 -12.48
N SER A 429 -8.39 2.30 -13.43
CA SER A 429 -7.59 3.37 -14.02
C SER A 429 -7.43 4.61 -13.12
N PHE A 430 -7.99 4.58 -11.92
CA PHE A 430 -8.02 5.70 -10.98
C PHE A 430 -7.55 5.30 -9.57
N MET A 431 -6.61 6.07 -9.05
CA MET A 431 -6.18 6.06 -7.65
C MET A 431 -7.26 6.59 -6.71
N LEU A 432 -7.01 6.54 -5.38
CA LEU A 432 -7.86 7.20 -4.37
C LEU A 432 -8.15 8.65 -4.76
N GLY A 433 -9.35 9.11 -4.43
CA GLY A 433 -9.79 10.44 -4.84
C GLY A 433 -10.07 10.58 -6.34
N ASN A 434 -10.15 9.45 -7.07
CA ASN A 434 -10.34 9.38 -8.51
C ASN A 434 -9.23 10.05 -9.33
N GLN A 435 -8.00 10.20 -8.85
CA GLN A 435 -6.88 10.68 -9.68
C GLN A 435 -6.52 9.63 -10.76
N PRO A 436 -6.26 9.96 -12.03
CA PRO A 436 -5.87 8.97 -13.03
C PRO A 436 -4.54 8.31 -12.66
N ALA A 437 -4.44 7.00 -12.85
CA ALA A 437 -3.27 6.22 -12.44
C ALA A 437 -2.16 6.21 -13.50
N HIS A 438 -2.49 6.43 -14.78
CA HIS A 438 -1.55 6.36 -15.92
C HIS A 438 -0.63 5.14 -15.84
N TRP A 439 -1.24 3.95 -15.77
CA TRP A 439 -0.51 2.69 -15.64
C TRP A 439 0.45 2.48 -16.81
N LYS A 440 1.61 1.94 -16.51
CA LYS A 440 2.66 1.56 -17.46
C LYS A 440 3.06 0.12 -17.31
N ASP A 441 3.39 -0.51 -18.44
CA ASP A 441 3.91 -1.87 -18.50
C ASP A 441 5.40 -1.92 -18.14
N ASN A 442 6.04 -3.09 -18.27
CA ASN A 442 7.47 -3.23 -17.98
C ASN A 442 8.41 -2.51 -18.96
N ALA A 443 7.94 -2.19 -20.17
CA ALA A 443 8.70 -1.39 -21.13
C ALA A 443 8.60 0.11 -20.82
N GLY A 444 7.73 0.51 -19.90
CA GLY A 444 7.44 1.91 -19.58
C GLY A 444 6.41 2.53 -20.52
N GLU A 445 5.75 1.71 -21.35
CA GLU A 445 4.69 2.13 -22.25
C GLU A 445 3.37 2.19 -21.48
N GLU A 446 2.53 3.17 -21.81
CA GLU A 446 1.22 3.34 -21.19
C GLU A 446 0.31 2.16 -21.54
N VAL A 447 -0.38 1.62 -20.53
CA VAL A 447 -1.30 0.50 -20.69
C VAL A 447 -2.68 1.02 -21.11
N PRO A 448 -3.26 0.53 -22.22
CA PRO A 448 -4.61 0.91 -22.62
C PRO A 448 -5.66 0.58 -21.55
N LEU A 449 -6.66 1.44 -21.40
CA LEU A 449 -7.70 1.31 -20.37
C LEU A 449 -8.53 0.02 -20.55
N ASP A 450 -8.72 -0.46 -21.78
CA ASP A 450 -9.39 -1.71 -22.11
C ASP A 450 -8.59 -2.96 -21.70
N LYS A 451 -7.30 -2.81 -21.37
CA LYS A 451 -6.43 -3.88 -20.86
C LYS A 451 -6.39 -3.97 -19.35
N LEU A 452 -7.10 -3.10 -18.64
CA LEU A 452 -7.14 -3.11 -17.17
C LEU A 452 -8.27 -4.00 -16.61
N THR A 453 -9.05 -4.62 -17.48
CA THR A 453 -10.10 -5.58 -17.11
C THR A 453 -10.09 -6.77 -18.06
N GLY A 454 -10.33 -7.97 -17.54
CA GLY A 454 -10.42 -9.16 -18.37
C GLY A 454 -10.07 -10.45 -17.64
N VAL A 455 -9.68 -11.43 -18.43
CA VAL A 455 -9.23 -12.75 -17.99
C VAL A 455 -7.91 -13.02 -18.68
N LEU A 456 -6.85 -13.31 -17.92
CA LEU A 456 -5.55 -13.67 -18.50
C LEU A 456 -5.56 -15.13 -18.96
N ASN A 457 -4.90 -15.41 -20.08
CA ASN A 457 -4.76 -16.76 -20.60
C ASN A 457 -3.58 -17.49 -19.94
N GLY A 458 -3.89 -18.38 -18.99
CA GLY A 458 -2.89 -19.18 -18.31
C GLY A 458 -2.17 -20.17 -19.21
N SER A 459 -2.78 -20.61 -20.31
CA SER A 459 -2.10 -21.48 -21.28
C SER A 459 -0.99 -20.77 -22.06
N GLN A 460 -0.97 -19.43 -22.02
CA GLN A 460 0.06 -18.59 -22.65
C GLN A 460 0.99 -17.93 -21.64
N ASN A 461 0.82 -18.23 -20.34
CA ASN A 461 1.55 -17.59 -19.24
C ASN A 461 1.42 -16.05 -19.29
N GLU A 462 0.23 -15.55 -19.62
CA GLU A 462 -0.04 -14.12 -19.67
C GLU A 462 0.05 -13.48 -18.28
N SER A 463 0.52 -12.24 -18.24
CA SER A 463 0.59 -11.44 -17.03
C SER A 463 0.09 -10.02 -17.26
N LEU A 464 -0.49 -9.43 -16.22
CA LEU A 464 -0.75 -8.00 -16.15
C LEU A 464 0.28 -7.37 -15.22
N ASP A 465 1.15 -6.57 -15.82
CA ASP A 465 2.29 -5.96 -15.17
C ASP A 465 2.11 -4.45 -15.15
N LEU A 466 1.86 -3.87 -13.98
CA LEU A 466 1.59 -2.43 -13.87
C LEU A 466 2.55 -1.76 -12.90
N HIS A 467 2.98 -0.57 -13.30
CA HIS A 467 3.57 0.43 -12.43
C HIS A 467 3.07 1.83 -12.79
N THR A 468 3.21 2.77 -11.87
CA THR A 468 2.86 4.17 -12.11
C THR A 468 3.96 5.10 -11.64
N ASP A 469 4.22 6.15 -12.43
CA ASP A 469 5.10 7.26 -12.05
C ASP A 469 4.32 8.39 -11.34
N GLU A 470 2.99 8.27 -11.27
CA GLU A 470 2.14 9.27 -10.64
C GLU A 470 2.38 9.31 -9.13
N THR A 471 2.43 10.54 -8.61
CA THR A 471 2.41 10.77 -7.17
C THR A 471 0.97 11.09 -6.77
N PRO A 472 0.39 10.40 -5.78
CA PRO A 472 -0.96 10.69 -5.34
C PRO A 472 -1.03 12.10 -4.76
N SER A 473 -2.08 12.82 -5.12
CA SER A 473 -2.37 14.14 -4.58
C SER A 473 -2.64 14.08 -3.07
N GLU A 474 -2.45 15.21 -2.39
CA GLU A 474 -2.86 15.36 -0.98
C GLU A 474 -4.35 15.03 -0.77
N ALA A 475 -5.19 15.27 -1.77
CA ALA A 475 -6.60 14.88 -1.72
C ALA A 475 -6.77 13.36 -1.72
N ALA A 476 -6.11 12.64 -2.63
CA ALA A 476 -6.09 11.18 -2.69
C ALA A 476 -5.63 10.57 -1.36
N LEU A 477 -4.53 11.07 -0.80
CA LEU A 477 -3.96 10.58 0.46
C LEU A 477 -4.86 10.80 1.68
N ARG A 478 -5.68 11.87 1.71
CA ARG A 478 -6.65 12.10 2.79
C ARG A 478 -7.77 11.08 2.83
N HIS A 479 -8.08 10.42 1.71
CA HIS A 479 -9.09 9.36 1.69
C HIS A 479 -8.57 8.03 2.25
N ALA A 480 -7.26 7.85 2.36
CA ALA A 480 -6.65 6.61 2.82
C ALA A 480 -7.03 6.28 4.27
N ARG A 481 -7.76 5.17 4.45
CA ARG A 481 -8.14 4.62 5.75
C ARG A 481 -7.27 3.44 6.16
N VAL A 482 -6.93 2.61 5.19
CA VAL A 482 -6.05 1.45 5.37
C VAL A 482 -4.68 1.79 4.79
N ARG A 483 -3.61 1.54 5.55
CA ARG A 483 -2.23 1.77 5.11
C ARG A 483 -1.46 0.46 5.15
N ILE A 484 -0.98 0.01 3.99
CA ILE A 484 -0.15 -1.19 3.84
C ILE A 484 1.21 -0.72 3.31
N THR A 485 2.16 -0.51 4.22
CA THR A 485 3.39 0.22 3.87
C THR A 485 4.66 -0.38 4.45
N GLY A 486 5.75 -0.35 3.68
CA GLY A 486 7.06 -0.78 4.17
C GLY A 486 7.16 -2.27 4.47
N ASN A 487 6.24 -3.09 3.96
CA ASN A 487 6.29 -4.54 4.15
C ASN A 487 7.28 -5.16 3.15
N GLU A 488 7.83 -6.32 3.50
CA GLU A 488 8.83 -7.02 2.72
C GLU A 488 8.40 -8.46 2.41
N SER A 489 8.65 -8.92 1.18
CA SER A 489 8.47 -10.31 0.78
C SER A 489 9.71 -10.82 0.07
N ARG A 490 10.21 -11.99 0.48
CA ARG A 490 11.30 -12.69 -0.22
C ARG A 490 10.89 -13.31 -1.55
N THR A 491 9.59 -13.29 -1.87
CA THR A 491 9.06 -13.69 -3.17
C THR A 491 8.25 -12.54 -3.75
N ARG A 492 6.94 -12.71 -3.97
CA ARG A 492 6.02 -11.73 -4.55
C ARG A 492 5.12 -11.11 -3.49
N GLY A 493 4.44 -10.01 -3.84
CA GLY A 493 3.31 -9.50 -3.08
C GLY A 493 3.71 -8.96 -1.71
N ALA A 494 4.67 -8.04 -1.64
CA ALA A 494 5.17 -7.59 -0.33
C ALA A 494 4.10 -6.87 0.50
N GLY A 495 3.31 -5.99 -0.11
CA GLY A 495 2.10 -5.46 0.51
C GLY A 495 1.05 -6.55 0.66
N ILE A 496 0.60 -7.09 -0.47
CA ILE A 496 -0.41 -8.15 -0.54
C ILE A 496 0.03 -9.22 -1.54
N GLY A 497 0.08 -10.47 -1.08
CA GLY A 497 0.18 -11.66 -1.93
C GLY A 497 -1.14 -12.43 -1.90
N SER A 498 -1.56 -12.98 -3.04
CA SER A 498 -2.85 -13.67 -3.11
C SER A 498 -2.84 -14.88 -4.05
N ASN A 499 -3.45 -15.95 -3.57
CA ASN A 499 -4.04 -17.02 -4.37
C ASN A 499 -5.58 -16.98 -4.34
N GLY A 500 -6.16 -16.21 -3.42
CA GLY A 500 -7.60 -16.12 -3.19
C GLY A 500 -8.26 -14.93 -3.87
N THR A 501 -9.30 -14.42 -3.24
CA THR A 501 -10.11 -13.30 -3.74
C THR A 501 -9.75 -12.02 -2.99
N VAL A 502 -9.35 -10.98 -3.73
CA VAL A 502 -9.04 -9.65 -3.18
C VAL A 502 -9.93 -8.61 -3.84
N ILE A 503 -10.71 -7.91 -3.02
CA ILE A 503 -11.66 -6.89 -3.44
C ILE A 503 -11.34 -5.60 -2.68
N MET A 504 -11.06 -4.53 -3.42
CA MET A 504 -10.84 -3.19 -2.88
C MET A 504 -11.96 -2.27 -3.36
N THR A 505 -12.60 -1.56 -2.42
CA THR A 505 -13.70 -0.63 -2.74
C THR A 505 -13.49 0.75 -2.12
N ALA A 506 -14.20 1.75 -2.66
CA ALA A 506 -14.21 3.10 -2.10
C ALA A 506 -15.18 3.26 -0.90
N SER A 507 -16.05 2.27 -0.65
CA SER A 507 -17.02 2.31 0.45
C SER A 507 -16.45 1.73 1.75
N ALA A 508 -16.83 2.31 2.88
CA ALA A 508 -16.53 1.78 4.21
C ALA A 508 -17.63 0.82 4.73
N ASP A 509 -18.74 0.68 4.01
CA ASP A 509 -19.84 -0.21 4.38
C ASP A 509 -19.48 -1.68 4.10
N PRO A 510 -19.97 -2.63 4.92
CA PRO A 510 -19.68 -4.05 4.75
C PRO A 510 -20.09 -4.54 3.36
N ILE A 511 -19.14 -5.22 2.70
CA ILE A 511 -19.28 -5.73 1.34
C ILE A 511 -20.08 -7.03 1.42
N PRO A 512 -21.27 -7.14 0.79
CA PRO A 512 -22.04 -8.38 0.80
C PRO A 512 -21.35 -9.49 -0.01
N ASP A 513 -21.58 -10.74 0.38
CA ASP A 513 -20.93 -11.98 -0.12
C ASP A 513 -21.06 -12.26 -1.63
N ASN A 514 -21.85 -11.44 -2.32
CA ASN A 514 -21.97 -11.39 -3.77
C ASN A 514 -22.09 -9.90 -4.10
N PRO A 515 -21.05 -9.19 -4.55
CA PRO A 515 -21.19 -7.78 -4.86
C PRO A 515 -21.96 -7.64 -6.18
N PRO A 516 -23.24 -7.20 -6.20
CA PRO A 516 -23.63 -6.35 -7.30
C PRO A 516 -22.70 -5.12 -7.22
N VAL A 517 -22.39 -4.54 -8.38
CA VAL A 517 -21.88 -3.17 -8.51
C VAL A 517 -22.31 -2.32 -7.30
N PRO A 518 -21.38 -1.70 -6.55
CA PRO A 518 -21.69 -1.10 -5.25
C PRO A 518 -22.97 -0.24 -5.30
N PRO A 519 -24.01 -0.54 -4.49
CA PRO A 519 -25.26 0.20 -4.56
C PRO A 519 -25.01 1.66 -4.15
N GLY A 520 -25.26 2.59 -5.08
CA GLY A 520 -25.22 4.04 -4.83
C GLY A 520 -24.11 4.82 -5.54
N ARG A 521 -23.20 4.17 -6.28
CA ARG A 521 -22.17 4.88 -7.06
C ARG A 521 -22.72 5.35 -8.40
N ARG A 522 -22.63 6.66 -8.67
CA ARG A 522 -22.88 7.20 -10.02
C ARG A 522 -21.63 6.96 -10.86
N VAL A 523 -21.76 6.08 -11.85
CA VAL A 523 -20.76 5.87 -12.91
C VAL A 523 -21.30 6.40 -14.23
N ARG A 524 -20.40 6.63 -15.18
CA ARG A 524 -20.71 6.97 -16.58
C ARG A 524 -20.11 5.89 -17.48
N SER A 525 -20.84 5.59 -18.54
CA SER A 525 -20.37 4.78 -19.65
C SER A 525 -20.89 5.40 -20.95
N PHE A 526 -20.10 5.36 -22.01
CA PHE A 526 -20.50 5.80 -23.34
C PHE A 526 -19.74 5.03 -24.41
N LEU A 527 -20.40 4.81 -25.54
CA LEU A 527 -19.84 4.16 -26.71
C LEU A 527 -19.06 5.18 -27.55
N VAL A 528 -18.01 4.71 -28.20
CA VAL A 528 -17.30 5.46 -29.24
C VAL A 528 -17.34 4.66 -30.53
N LYS A 529 -17.97 5.24 -31.55
CA LYS A 529 -18.04 4.67 -32.89
C LYS A 529 -17.03 5.32 -33.80
N LYS A 530 -16.42 4.53 -34.67
CA LYS A 530 -15.47 5.00 -35.66
C LYS A 530 -16.02 4.80 -37.06
N ASN A 531 -16.07 5.89 -37.82
CA ASN A 531 -16.46 5.92 -39.22
C ASN A 531 -15.28 6.35 -40.12
N TRP A 532 -15.26 5.80 -41.33
CA TRP A 532 -14.29 6.13 -42.38
C TRP A 532 -15.06 6.69 -43.59
N ASP A 533 -14.92 7.99 -43.84
CA ASP A 533 -15.61 8.69 -44.92
C ASP A 533 -14.64 8.91 -46.10
N GLY A 534 -15.12 8.71 -47.32
CA GLY A 534 -14.32 8.86 -48.54
C GLY A 534 -13.33 7.73 -48.86
N VAL A 535 -13.39 6.59 -48.16
CA VAL A 535 -12.61 5.38 -48.48
C VAL A 535 -13.44 4.48 -49.40
N ALA A 536 -13.35 4.68 -50.72
CA ALA A 536 -14.07 3.86 -51.69
C ALA A 536 -13.44 2.46 -51.81
N ALA A 537 -14.27 1.42 -52.03
CA ALA A 537 -13.84 0.06 -52.36
C ALA A 537 -13.23 -0.08 -53.78
N ASP A 538 -13.09 1.03 -54.52
CA ASP A 538 -12.64 1.09 -55.92
C ASP A 538 -11.41 2.00 -56.02
N THR A 539 -10.31 1.43 -56.53
CA THR A 539 -8.95 1.97 -56.63
C THR A 539 -8.72 2.92 -57.81
N SER A 540 -9.77 3.51 -58.40
CA SER A 540 -9.65 4.31 -59.62
C SER A 540 -9.37 5.81 -59.43
N ALA A 541 -9.19 6.30 -58.20
CA ALA A 541 -8.60 7.61 -57.90
C ALA A 541 -7.36 7.40 -57.04
N GLY A 542 -6.21 7.95 -57.49
CA GLY A 542 -4.85 7.66 -56.99
C GLY A 542 -4.71 7.22 -55.53
N ASN A 543 -4.06 6.08 -55.31
CA ASN A 543 -3.66 5.48 -54.03
C ASN A 543 -4.35 6.08 -52.78
N PRO A 544 -5.62 5.76 -52.51
CA PRO A 544 -6.26 6.18 -51.27
C PRO A 544 -5.48 5.59 -50.08
N PRO A 545 -5.44 6.30 -48.94
CA PRO A 545 -4.78 5.77 -47.74
C PRO A 545 -5.44 4.44 -47.35
N VAL A 546 -4.59 3.47 -46.96
CA VAL A 546 -5.03 2.15 -46.50
C VAL A 546 -5.55 2.30 -45.07
N LEU A 547 -6.67 1.63 -44.77
CA LEU A 547 -7.21 1.60 -43.40
C LEU A 547 -6.14 1.01 -42.46
N PRO A 548 -5.86 1.65 -41.31
CA PRO A 548 -4.94 1.09 -40.33
C PRO A 548 -5.54 -0.19 -39.71
N GLU A 549 -4.70 -1.00 -39.06
CA GLU A 549 -5.17 -2.17 -38.30
C GLU A 549 -5.88 -1.76 -37.00
N SER A 550 -5.46 -0.64 -36.40
CA SER A 550 -6.06 -0.09 -35.18
C SER A 550 -5.96 1.44 -35.14
N ILE A 551 -6.76 2.07 -34.29
CA ILE A 551 -6.61 3.48 -33.89
C ILE A 551 -6.57 3.59 -32.37
N GLN A 552 -6.02 4.69 -31.86
CA GLN A 552 -5.98 4.97 -30.43
C GLN A 552 -6.84 6.19 -30.09
N VAL A 553 -7.72 6.04 -29.10
CA VAL A 553 -8.66 7.07 -28.66
C VAL A 553 -8.38 7.42 -27.22
N GLU A 554 -7.96 8.67 -27.01
CA GLU A 554 -7.67 9.27 -25.73
C GLU A 554 -8.96 9.72 -25.03
N LEU A 555 -9.00 9.52 -23.71
CA LEU A 555 -10.05 9.98 -22.82
C LEU A 555 -9.55 11.16 -21.99
N TYR A 556 -10.36 12.21 -21.93
CA TYR A 556 -10.13 13.38 -21.10
C TYR A 556 -11.36 13.65 -20.22
N ARG A 557 -11.12 14.27 -19.05
CA ARG A 557 -12.19 14.70 -18.15
C ARG A 557 -11.97 16.12 -17.65
N ALA A 558 -13.02 16.79 -17.21
CA ALA A 558 -12.94 18.10 -16.57
C ALA A 558 -14.01 18.28 -15.50
N THR A 559 -13.78 19.21 -14.56
CA THR A 559 -14.78 19.66 -13.59
C THR A 559 -15.13 21.12 -13.87
N GLY A 560 -16.37 21.38 -14.27
CA GLY A 560 -16.83 22.74 -14.60
C GLY A 560 -16.05 23.36 -15.76
N LYS A 561 -15.22 24.38 -15.46
CA LYS A 561 -14.38 25.08 -16.46
C LYS A 561 -12.89 24.79 -16.30
N SER A 562 -12.52 23.72 -15.60
CA SER A 562 -11.12 23.31 -15.50
C SER A 562 -10.56 22.93 -16.86
N GLU A 563 -9.24 23.02 -17.01
CA GLU A 563 -8.58 22.39 -18.16
C GLU A 563 -8.88 20.89 -18.18
N PRO A 564 -9.06 20.29 -19.37
CA PRO A 564 -9.22 18.85 -19.49
C PRO A 564 -7.97 18.11 -18.98
N GLU A 565 -8.19 17.19 -18.05
CA GLU A 565 -7.21 16.25 -17.54
C GLU A 565 -7.23 15.00 -18.40
N TYR A 566 -6.05 14.57 -18.85
CA TYR A 566 -5.88 13.28 -19.53
C TYR A 566 -6.14 12.14 -18.55
N VAL A 567 -6.85 11.09 -19.00
CA VAL A 567 -7.17 9.91 -18.17
C VAL A 567 -6.43 8.67 -18.66
N GLY A 568 -6.27 8.53 -19.98
CA GLY A 568 -5.69 7.36 -20.62
C GLY A 568 -6.24 7.21 -22.04
N TYR A 569 -6.04 6.05 -22.66
CA TYR A 569 -6.57 5.76 -24.00
C TYR A 569 -7.06 4.32 -24.13
N GLN A 570 -7.88 4.05 -25.16
CA GLN A 570 -8.24 2.69 -25.59
C GLN A 570 -7.82 2.47 -27.04
N THR A 571 -7.59 1.21 -27.39
CA THR A 571 -7.34 0.81 -28.78
C THR A 571 -8.63 0.32 -29.42
N ILE A 572 -8.95 0.81 -30.62
CA ILE A 572 -10.09 0.33 -31.41
C ILE A 572 -9.53 -0.46 -32.60
N THR A 573 -10.00 -1.69 -32.76
CA THR A 573 -9.76 -2.54 -33.92
C THR A 573 -11.08 -2.85 -34.62
N LYS A 574 -11.01 -3.20 -35.90
CA LYS A 574 -12.16 -3.71 -36.66
C LYS A 574 -12.65 -5.03 -36.06
N ASP A 575 -13.94 -5.14 -35.78
CA ASP A 575 -14.56 -6.40 -35.33
C ASP A 575 -14.87 -7.37 -36.50
N GLU A 576 -15.47 -8.52 -36.20
CA GLU A 576 -15.85 -9.53 -37.21
C GLU A 576 -16.90 -9.04 -38.22
N ASN A 577 -17.76 -8.09 -37.82
CA ASN A 577 -18.79 -7.49 -38.67
C ASN A 577 -18.23 -6.33 -39.52
N GLY A 578 -17.04 -5.87 -39.17
CA GLY A 578 -16.35 -4.77 -39.80
C GLY A 578 -16.62 -3.41 -39.17
N ASP A 579 -17.29 -3.40 -38.03
CA ASP A 579 -17.56 -2.22 -37.22
C ASP A 579 -16.35 -1.88 -36.35
N TRP A 580 -16.21 -0.60 -36.03
CA TRP A 580 -15.14 -0.08 -35.21
C TRP A 580 -15.75 0.63 -34.01
N GLU A 581 -15.82 -0.06 -32.88
CA GLU A 581 -16.45 0.45 -31.67
C GLU A 581 -15.60 0.15 -30.44
N THR A 582 -15.66 1.02 -29.43
CA THR A 582 -15.14 0.74 -28.09
C THR A 582 -16.04 1.36 -27.03
N LEU A 583 -16.10 0.74 -25.86
CA LEU A 583 -16.90 1.20 -24.73
C LEU A 583 -15.96 1.76 -23.67
N PHE A 584 -16.15 3.03 -23.29
CA PHE A 584 -15.60 3.52 -22.03
C PHE A 584 -16.64 3.26 -20.95
N GLU A 585 -16.32 2.42 -19.98
CA GLU A 585 -17.24 2.04 -18.92
C GLU A 585 -16.72 2.32 -17.51
N ASN A 586 -17.65 2.32 -16.56
CA ASN A 586 -17.37 2.44 -15.13
C ASN A 586 -16.66 3.74 -14.72
N LEU A 587 -16.68 4.79 -15.56
CA LEU A 587 -16.01 6.05 -15.26
C LEU A 587 -16.65 6.75 -14.05
N PRO A 588 -15.88 7.38 -13.15
CA PRO A 588 -16.45 8.17 -12.06
C PRO A 588 -17.37 9.27 -12.59
N ALA A 589 -18.61 9.38 -12.09
CA ALA A 589 -19.50 10.48 -12.51
C ALA A 589 -19.13 11.81 -11.86
N SER A 590 -18.50 11.79 -10.68
CA SER A 590 -18.13 13.00 -9.95
C SER A 590 -16.80 12.87 -9.21
N ALA A 591 -16.18 14.01 -8.96
CA ALA A 591 -15.04 14.15 -8.06
C ALA A 591 -15.45 13.80 -6.62
N PRO A 592 -14.50 13.45 -5.73
CA PRO A 592 -14.80 13.15 -4.33
C PRO A 592 -15.57 14.27 -3.59
N GLU A 593 -15.40 15.52 -4.02
CA GLU A 593 -16.11 16.69 -3.50
C GLU A 593 -17.57 16.81 -4.00
N GLY A 594 -18.00 15.92 -4.90
CA GLY A 594 -19.36 15.85 -5.45
C GLY A 594 -19.57 16.64 -6.74
N VAL A 595 -18.53 17.25 -7.31
CA VAL A 595 -18.61 17.98 -8.59
C VAL A 595 -18.63 16.98 -9.75
N GLU A 596 -19.64 17.03 -10.61
CA GLU A 596 -19.76 16.11 -11.76
C GLU A 596 -18.62 16.32 -12.77
N TYR A 597 -18.14 15.21 -13.33
CA TYR A 597 -17.19 15.20 -14.43
C TYR A 597 -17.90 15.33 -15.77
N SER A 598 -17.33 16.14 -16.67
CA SER A 598 -17.59 16.06 -18.11
C SER A 598 -16.47 15.28 -18.79
N TYR A 599 -16.82 14.38 -19.71
CA TYR A 599 -15.84 13.60 -20.48
C TYR A 599 -15.79 14.05 -21.95
N ALA A 600 -14.61 13.96 -22.53
CA ALA A 600 -14.36 14.20 -23.94
C ALA A 600 -13.35 13.17 -24.47
N ILE A 601 -13.36 12.94 -25.78
CA ILE A 601 -12.41 12.04 -26.44
C ILE A 601 -11.60 12.77 -27.50
N ARG A 602 -10.44 12.21 -27.82
CA ARG A 602 -9.59 12.66 -28.93
C ARG A 602 -8.95 11.45 -29.62
N GLU A 603 -8.90 11.45 -30.94
CA GLU A 603 -8.13 10.46 -31.68
C GLU A 603 -6.64 10.86 -31.73
N ARG A 604 -5.73 9.92 -31.49
CA ARG A 604 -4.31 10.11 -31.80
C ARG A 604 -4.12 10.20 -33.33
N PRO A 605 -3.14 10.97 -33.84
CA PRO A 605 -2.96 11.15 -35.28
C PRO A 605 -2.85 9.83 -36.04
N VAL A 606 -3.67 9.66 -37.08
CA VAL A 606 -3.64 8.51 -37.99
C VAL A 606 -3.06 8.95 -39.32
N ALA A 607 -1.95 8.34 -39.74
CA ALA A 607 -1.26 8.71 -40.97
C ALA A 607 -2.18 8.68 -42.20
N GLY A 608 -2.22 9.79 -42.94
CA GLY A 608 -3.02 9.93 -44.15
C GLY A 608 -4.48 10.29 -43.91
N TYR A 609 -4.89 10.56 -42.66
CA TYR A 609 -6.27 10.90 -42.32
C TYR A 609 -6.38 12.12 -41.41
N SER A 610 -7.43 12.91 -41.63
CA SER A 610 -7.85 13.99 -40.72
C SER A 610 -9.07 13.51 -39.92
N SER A 611 -9.13 13.86 -38.64
CA SER A 611 -10.12 13.36 -37.68
C SER A 611 -11.10 14.43 -37.23
N GLU A 612 -12.37 14.07 -37.10
CA GLU A 612 -13.44 14.90 -36.55
C GLU A 612 -14.22 14.10 -35.49
N VAL A 613 -14.38 14.67 -34.28
CA VAL A 613 -15.13 14.07 -33.18
C VAL A 613 -16.46 14.81 -33.02
N THR A 614 -17.54 14.05 -32.95
CA THR A 614 -18.90 14.55 -32.70
C THR A 614 -19.59 13.73 -31.60
N GLY A 615 -20.69 14.24 -31.06
CA GLY A 615 -21.47 13.58 -30.01
C GLY A 615 -21.13 14.06 -28.59
N SER A 616 -21.59 13.30 -27.60
CA SER A 616 -21.44 13.62 -26.17
C SER A 616 -21.50 12.34 -25.33
N MET A 617 -21.23 12.45 -24.04
CA MET A 617 -21.39 11.31 -23.12
C MET A 617 -22.84 10.82 -22.99
N GLU A 618 -23.84 11.65 -23.30
CA GLU A 618 -25.26 11.28 -23.31
C GLU A 618 -25.73 10.65 -24.64
N GLU A 619 -25.08 11.00 -25.75
CA GLU A 619 -25.48 10.62 -27.12
C GLU A 619 -24.49 9.64 -27.79
N ASP A 620 -23.50 9.17 -27.04
CA ASP A 620 -22.29 8.51 -27.54
C ASP A 620 -21.41 9.42 -28.41
N PHE A 621 -20.15 9.03 -28.62
CA PHE A 621 -19.24 9.76 -29.49
C PHE A 621 -19.07 9.06 -30.83
N THR A 622 -18.86 9.85 -31.89
CA THR A 622 -18.49 9.34 -33.22
C THR A 622 -17.23 10.06 -33.72
N ILE A 623 -16.22 9.28 -34.08
CA ILE A 623 -14.99 9.73 -34.75
C ILE A 623 -15.16 9.47 -36.25
N THR A 624 -15.00 10.49 -37.08
CA THR A 624 -15.01 10.35 -38.54
C THR A 624 -13.66 10.72 -39.11
N ASN A 625 -12.99 9.77 -39.77
CA ASN A 625 -11.76 10.05 -40.52
C ASN A 625 -12.02 10.19 -42.00
N LYS A 626 -11.36 11.19 -42.59
CA LYS A 626 -11.36 11.49 -44.03
C LYS A 626 -9.91 11.49 -44.54
N PRO A 627 -9.65 11.09 -45.79
CA PRO A 627 -8.33 11.22 -46.40
C PRO A 627 -7.79 12.64 -46.22
N ALA A 628 -6.53 12.74 -45.79
CA ALA A 628 -5.84 14.00 -45.53
C ALA A 628 -4.74 14.29 -46.55
N VAL A 629 -4.29 15.53 -46.56
CA VAL A 629 -3.14 16.01 -47.33
C VAL A 629 -1.99 16.39 -46.40
N SER A 630 -0.76 16.29 -46.91
CA SER A 630 0.44 16.78 -46.24
C SER A 630 1.07 17.91 -47.05
N ILE A 631 1.56 18.95 -46.38
CA ILE A 631 2.13 20.14 -47.01
C ILE A 631 3.55 20.33 -46.51
N SER A 632 4.53 20.21 -47.40
CA SER A 632 5.93 20.46 -47.09
C SER A 632 6.26 21.96 -47.13
N VAL A 633 7.17 22.38 -46.26
CA VAL A 633 7.73 23.74 -46.24
C VAL A 633 9.24 23.66 -46.11
N ARG A 634 9.95 24.40 -46.97
CA ARG A 634 11.40 24.61 -46.86
C ARG A 634 11.74 26.09 -46.72
N LYS A 635 12.68 26.40 -45.83
CA LYS A 635 13.26 27.72 -45.67
C LYS A 635 14.59 27.84 -46.41
N VAL A 636 14.78 28.95 -47.12
CA VAL A 636 16.01 29.33 -47.82
C VAL A 636 16.48 30.69 -47.30
N TRP A 637 17.79 30.84 -47.15
CA TRP A 637 18.44 32.06 -46.68
C TRP A 637 19.32 32.66 -47.77
N GLU A 638 19.12 33.95 -48.05
CA GLU A 638 19.99 34.79 -48.89
C GLU A 638 20.69 35.82 -48.00
N GLY A 639 21.82 35.41 -47.44
CA GLY A 639 22.56 36.18 -46.43
C GLY A 639 22.92 35.31 -45.23
N THR A 640 23.16 35.94 -44.08
CA THR A 640 23.40 35.20 -42.83
C THR A 640 22.07 34.59 -42.36
N PRO A 641 21.98 33.28 -42.03
CA PRO A 641 20.77 32.72 -41.43
C PRO A 641 20.52 33.27 -40.02
N ALA A 642 19.25 33.46 -39.63
CA ALA A 642 18.90 33.64 -38.22
C ALA A 642 18.94 32.30 -37.46
N ASP A 643 18.87 32.33 -36.13
CA ASP A 643 18.93 31.10 -35.30
C ASP A 643 17.68 30.22 -35.46
N ARG A 644 16.52 30.84 -35.69
CA ARG A 644 15.22 30.16 -35.87
C ARG A 644 14.25 31.02 -36.66
N VAL A 645 13.22 30.40 -37.23
CA VAL A 645 12.09 31.08 -37.86
C VAL A 645 10.79 30.36 -37.55
N THR A 646 9.70 31.09 -37.36
CA THR A 646 8.37 30.51 -37.14
C THR A 646 7.53 30.64 -38.39
N VAL A 647 7.03 29.50 -38.88
CA VAL A 647 6.12 29.40 -40.02
C VAL A 647 4.74 29.01 -39.52
N GLU A 648 3.73 29.75 -39.95
CA GLU A 648 2.33 29.52 -39.66
C GLU A 648 1.65 28.95 -40.91
N LEU A 649 0.93 27.85 -40.77
CA LEU A 649 0.00 27.34 -41.78
C LEU A 649 -1.35 28.02 -41.59
N LEU A 650 -1.97 28.46 -42.68
CA LEU A 650 -3.24 29.16 -42.67
C LEU A 650 -4.27 28.43 -43.55
N ALA A 651 -5.48 28.29 -43.02
CA ALA A 651 -6.67 27.95 -43.80
C ALA A 651 -7.54 29.21 -43.92
N GLY A 652 -7.53 29.83 -45.10
CA GLY A 652 -8.00 31.22 -45.25
C GLY A 652 -7.16 32.19 -44.42
N ASP A 653 -7.80 33.02 -43.59
CA ASP A 653 -7.11 33.98 -42.71
C ASP A 653 -6.79 33.41 -41.32
N ARG A 654 -7.22 32.18 -41.02
CA ARG A 654 -7.04 31.55 -39.70
C ARG A 654 -5.75 30.75 -39.67
N VAL A 655 -4.88 31.06 -38.70
CA VAL A 655 -3.73 30.21 -38.38
C VAL A 655 -4.25 28.87 -37.83
N VAL A 656 -3.92 27.78 -38.51
CA VAL A 656 -4.32 26.42 -38.12
C VAL A 656 -3.23 25.72 -37.32
N GLU A 657 -1.97 25.96 -37.66
CA GLU A 657 -0.81 25.37 -37.00
C GLU A 657 0.42 26.27 -37.18
N SER A 658 1.42 26.16 -36.31
CA SER A 658 2.70 26.82 -36.49
C SER A 658 3.87 25.90 -36.14
N ARG A 659 4.98 26.06 -36.85
CA ARG A 659 6.21 25.27 -36.67
C ARG A 659 7.42 26.20 -36.61
N THR A 660 8.37 25.86 -35.76
CA THR A 660 9.67 26.56 -35.69
C THR A 660 10.71 25.75 -36.46
N LEU A 661 11.36 26.37 -37.44
CA LEU A 661 12.45 25.80 -38.22
C LEU A 661 13.78 26.31 -37.69
N THR A 662 14.78 25.43 -37.62
CA THR A 662 16.16 25.75 -37.19
C THR A 662 17.16 25.07 -38.13
N ALA A 663 18.45 25.35 -37.92
CA ALA A 663 19.50 24.62 -38.63
C ALA A 663 19.48 23.11 -38.32
N GLU A 664 19.06 22.71 -37.12
CA GLU A 664 18.95 21.30 -36.70
C GLU A 664 17.82 20.57 -37.43
N THR A 665 16.72 21.27 -37.76
CA THR A 665 15.62 20.71 -38.57
C THR A 665 15.92 20.73 -40.07
N GLY A 666 17.14 21.08 -40.47
CA GLY A 666 17.50 21.25 -41.88
C GLY A 666 16.73 22.35 -42.61
N TRP A 667 16.11 23.28 -41.86
CA TRP A 667 15.23 24.32 -42.41
C TRP A 667 14.00 23.78 -43.15
N GLU A 668 13.57 22.55 -42.84
CA GLU A 668 12.43 21.88 -43.47
C GLU A 668 11.41 21.43 -42.42
N SER A 669 10.14 21.35 -42.82
CA SER A 669 9.04 20.77 -42.03
C SER A 669 7.93 20.31 -42.94
N VAL A 670 7.10 19.38 -42.46
CA VAL A 670 5.87 18.95 -43.12
C VAL A 670 4.70 19.13 -42.16
N PHE A 671 3.62 19.72 -42.63
CA PHE A 671 2.33 19.72 -41.94
C PHE A 671 1.55 18.51 -42.44
N GLU A 672 1.33 17.52 -41.58
CA GLU A 672 0.71 16.24 -41.94
C GLU A 672 -0.75 16.16 -41.48
N ASN A 673 -1.51 15.23 -42.05
CA ASN A 673 -2.87 14.88 -41.61
C ASN A 673 -3.87 16.05 -41.65
N LEU A 674 -3.69 16.97 -42.61
CA LEU A 674 -4.57 18.12 -42.79
C LEU A 674 -5.84 17.72 -43.55
N PRO A 675 -7.03 18.21 -43.14
CA PRO A 675 -8.24 18.06 -43.95
C PRO A 675 -8.02 18.59 -45.37
N VAL A 676 -8.59 17.96 -46.39
CA VAL A 676 -8.52 18.46 -47.77
C VAL A 676 -9.09 19.89 -47.83
N GLY A 677 -8.28 20.84 -48.30
CA GLY A 677 -8.65 22.25 -48.35
C GLY A 677 -7.55 23.13 -48.94
N GLU A 678 -7.84 24.42 -49.06
CA GLU A 678 -6.90 25.44 -49.52
C GLU A 678 -6.07 25.97 -48.35
N TYR A 679 -4.75 25.76 -48.43
CA TYR A 679 -3.82 26.22 -47.41
C TYR A 679 -2.76 27.15 -48.00
N THR A 680 -2.32 28.08 -47.19
CA THR A 680 -1.13 28.91 -47.45
C THR A 680 -0.23 28.91 -46.23
N VAL A 681 1.01 29.37 -46.37
CA VAL A 681 1.91 29.54 -45.23
C VAL A 681 2.32 31.00 -45.10
N ARG A 682 2.58 31.43 -43.87
CA ARG A 682 3.10 32.76 -43.56
C ARG A 682 4.27 32.61 -42.61
N GLU A 683 5.31 33.38 -42.85
CA GLU A 683 6.39 33.52 -41.89
C GLU A 683 6.08 34.65 -40.89
N VAL A 684 6.35 34.41 -39.60
CA VAL A 684 6.37 35.48 -38.59
C VAL A 684 7.53 36.43 -38.92
N PRO A 685 7.28 37.74 -39.12
CA PRO A 685 8.31 38.68 -39.59
C PRO A 685 9.59 38.64 -38.76
N LEU A 686 10.75 38.59 -39.44
CA LEU A 686 12.07 38.65 -38.83
C LEU A 686 12.75 40.00 -39.08
N ASP A 687 13.17 40.65 -38.01
CA ASP A 687 13.89 41.93 -38.08
C ASP A 687 15.16 41.80 -38.93
N GLY A 688 15.34 42.73 -39.86
CA GLY A 688 16.52 42.76 -40.74
C GLY A 688 16.45 41.84 -41.95
N TYR A 689 15.33 41.16 -42.19
CA TYR A 689 15.11 40.35 -43.41
C TYR A 689 13.86 40.82 -44.17
N THR A 690 13.84 40.55 -45.47
CA THR A 690 12.63 40.59 -46.30
C THR A 690 12.28 39.16 -46.71
N SER A 691 11.03 38.75 -46.48
CA SER A 691 10.55 37.39 -46.75
C SER A 691 9.75 37.31 -48.04
N THR A 692 9.96 36.26 -48.81
CA THR A 692 9.16 35.93 -50.01
C THR A 692 8.67 34.48 -49.93
N LEU A 693 7.48 34.24 -50.43
CA LEU A 693 6.85 32.92 -50.47
C LEU A 693 6.68 32.47 -51.93
N ALA A 694 7.10 31.24 -52.22
CA ALA A 694 6.83 30.56 -53.47
C ALA A 694 6.25 29.16 -53.22
N GLY A 695 5.62 28.56 -54.24
CA GLY A 695 5.02 27.24 -54.17
C GLY A 695 3.53 27.25 -53.85
N ASN A 696 2.97 26.07 -53.60
CA ASN A 696 1.55 25.84 -53.31
C ASN A 696 1.39 24.59 -52.40
N ALA A 697 0.17 24.31 -51.95
CA ALA A 697 -0.09 23.19 -51.04
C ALA A 697 0.23 21.80 -51.65
N THR A 698 0.19 21.65 -52.98
CA THR A 698 0.47 20.39 -53.68
C THR A 698 1.97 20.14 -53.85
N ASP A 699 2.71 21.16 -54.27
CA ASP A 699 4.16 21.06 -54.56
C ASP A 699 5.04 21.39 -53.34
N GLY A 700 4.44 21.91 -52.27
CA GLY A 700 5.11 22.46 -51.10
C GLY A 700 5.42 23.95 -51.22
N PHE A 701 5.74 24.57 -50.08
CA PHE A 701 6.07 25.98 -49.99
C PHE A 701 7.57 26.20 -49.76
N VAL A 702 8.11 27.26 -50.37
CA VAL A 702 9.49 27.70 -50.16
C VAL A 702 9.49 29.14 -49.66
N LEU A 703 10.00 29.35 -48.45
CA LEU A 703 10.16 30.66 -47.82
C LEU A 703 11.59 31.15 -47.98
N THR A 704 11.81 32.27 -48.66
CA THR A 704 13.16 32.84 -48.85
C THR A 704 13.32 34.13 -48.07
N ASN A 705 14.29 34.18 -47.16
CA ASN A 705 14.67 35.42 -46.47
C ASN A 705 15.93 36.01 -47.06
N THR A 706 15.81 37.24 -47.56
CA THR A 706 16.93 38.04 -48.02
C THR A 706 17.32 39.02 -46.94
N GLN A 707 18.59 38.99 -46.51
CA GLN A 707 19.09 39.92 -45.50
C GLN A 707 19.04 41.35 -46.04
N ASN A 708 18.35 42.24 -45.34
CA ASN A 708 18.24 43.63 -45.74
C ASN A 708 19.64 44.28 -45.72
N PRO A 709 19.97 45.13 -46.70
CA PRO A 709 21.26 45.78 -46.76
C PRO A 709 21.49 46.60 -45.49
N THR A 710 22.54 46.26 -44.75
CA THR A 710 23.02 47.07 -43.63
C THR A 710 23.57 48.36 -44.21
N VAL A 711 22.87 49.48 -44.01
CA VAL A 711 23.42 50.80 -44.36
C VAL A 711 24.67 51.00 -43.48
N PRO A 712 25.88 51.13 -44.04
CA PRO A 712 27.05 51.37 -43.23
C PRO A 712 26.96 52.77 -42.61
N ILE A 713 26.99 52.86 -41.29
CA ILE A 713 27.21 54.13 -40.59
C ILE A 713 28.67 54.51 -40.87
N CYS A 714 28.88 55.51 -41.72
CA CYS A 714 30.21 56.00 -42.08
C CYS A 714 30.88 56.66 -40.85
N PRO A 715 32.12 56.29 -40.46
CA PRO A 715 32.78 56.86 -39.29
C PRO A 715 33.24 58.32 -39.40
N ASP A 716 33.14 58.99 -40.55
CA ASP A 716 33.76 60.32 -40.75
C ASP A 716 33.03 61.25 -41.73
N CYS A 717 31.70 61.32 -41.67
CA CYS A 717 30.95 62.37 -42.38
C CYS A 717 30.40 63.41 -41.40
N VAL A 718 31.23 64.41 -41.06
CA VAL A 718 30.74 65.67 -40.48
C VAL A 718 30.12 66.51 -41.59
N ALA A 719 28.80 66.66 -41.57
CA ALA A 719 28.10 67.73 -42.28
C ALA A 719 27.34 68.62 -41.28
N LYS A 720 27.51 69.93 -41.46
CA LYS A 720 27.06 71.05 -40.60
C LYS A 720 25.53 71.08 -40.35
N PRO A 721 25.09 71.70 -39.23
CA PRO A 721 23.72 71.56 -38.73
C PRO A 721 22.70 72.33 -39.57
N GLN A 722 21.59 71.66 -39.90
CA GLN A 722 20.37 72.25 -40.44
C GLN A 722 19.26 72.29 -39.37
N PRO A 723 18.32 73.24 -39.46
CA PRO A 723 17.60 73.80 -38.32
C PRO A 723 16.48 72.88 -37.80
N LYS A 724 16.34 72.82 -36.47
CA LYS A 724 15.34 72.00 -35.76
C LYS A 724 13.89 72.40 -36.11
N PRO A 725 13.05 71.47 -36.60
CA PRO A 725 11.60 71.62 -36.58
C PRO A 725 11.06 71.47 -35.14
N ARG A 726 10.03 72.25 -34.83
CA ARG A 726 9.43 72.44 -33.50
C ARG A 726 8.72 71.18 -32.97
N LYS A 727 8.91 70.89 -31.67
CA LYS A 727 8.08 69.98 -30.87
C LYS A 727 6.65 70.54 -30.70
N PRO A 728 5.59 69.73 -30.77
CA PRO A 728 4.31 70.09 -30.19
C PRO A 728 4.43 70.18 -28.67
N LEU A 729 3.76 71.18 -28.09
CA LEU A 729 3.64 71.41 -26.66
C LEU A 729 2.94 70.23 -25.97
N LEU A 730 3.54 69.73 -24.89
CA LEU A 730 2.79 69.32 -23.70
C LEU A 730 3.12 70.32 -22.60
N ALA A 731 2.08 70.80 -21.92
CA ALA A 731 2.13 71.88 -20.96
C ALA A 731 3.04 71.55 -19.76
N ARG A 732 3.82 72.54 -19.33
CA ARG A 732 4.56 72.52 -18.07
C ARG A 732 4.31 73.86 -17.36
N THR A 733 3.58 73.83 -16.25
CA THR A 733 3.84 74.73 -15.13
C THR A 733 4.98 74.06 -14.33
N GLY A 734 6.20 74.60 -14.30
CA GLY A 734 6.61 75.71 -13.45
C GLY A 734 6.74 75.20 -12.00
N THR A 735 7.88 75.19 -11.31
CA THR A 735 8.99 76.14 -11.31
C THR A 735 10.18 75.55 -10.51
N SER A 736 11.37 76.03 -10.86
CA SER A 736 12.69 75.79 -10.24
C SER A 736 12.81 76.27 -8.79
N VAL A 737 13.80 75.75 -8.03
CA VAL A 737 14.94 76.51 -7.44
C VAL A 737 15.77 75.65 -6.46
N SER A 738 17.10 75.86 -6.52
CA SER A 738 18.14 75.73 -5.48
C SER A 738 18.74 74.36 -5.08
N THR A 739 20.06 74.42 -5.02
CA THR A 739 21.07 73.61 -4.31
C THR A 739 20.71 73.11 -2.90
N PHE A 740 21.41 72.03 -2.50
CA PHE A 740 21.66 71.45 -1.17
C PHE A 740 20.96 70.13 -0.79
N VAL A 741 21.77 69.25 -0.19
CA VAL A 741 21.52 67.97 0.53
C VAL A 741 21.53 66.70 -0.35
N PHE A 742 22.69 66.01 -0.49
CA PHE A 742 23.27 64.97 0.39
C PHE A 742 22.46 63.66 0.50
N ALA A 743 23.12 62.57 0.08
CA ALA A 743 23.08 61.20 0.59
C ALA A 743 21.79 60.68 1.24
N LEU A 744 21.23 59.62 0.65
CA LEU A 744 20.91 58.32 1.28
C LEU A 744 19.93 57.59 0.35
N ALA A 745 20.36 56.47 -0.24
CA ALA A 745 19.55 55.28 -0.54
C ALA A 745 20.24 54.42 -1.61
N LEU A 746 21.47 53.99 -1.31
CA LEU A 746 22.11 52.87 -1.99
C LEU A 746 22.78 51.99 -0.94
N ALA A 747 21.97 51.48 -0.01
CA ALA A 747 22.37 50.52 1.03
C ALA A 747 21.13 49.89 1.67
N ALA A 748 20.33 49.14 0.91
CA ALA A 748 19.24 48.34 1.49
C ALA A 748 18.70 47.26 0.54
N MET A 749 19.54 46.50 -0.18
CA MET A 749 19.13 45.22 -0.78
C MET A 749 20.29 44.21 -0.84
N MET A 750 21.06 44.14 0.24
CA MET A 750 22.04 43.06 0.47
C MET A 750 22.05 42.67 1.95
N SER A 751 20.88 42.30 2.48
CA SER A 751 20.72 41.76 3.84
C SER A 751 19.36 41.11 4.04
N VAL A 752 19.05 40.09 3.24
CA VAL A 752 17.99 39.09 3.55
C VAL A 752 18.54 37.65 3.49
N ALA A 753 19.78 37.44 3.03
CA ALA A 753 20.44 36.14 2.99
C ALA A 753 21.10 35.69 4.31
N MET A 754 20.86 36.37 5.44
CA MET A 754 21.55 36.09 6.71
C MET A 754 20.65 36.07 7.94
N LEU A 755 19.37 35.69 7.80
CA LEU A 755 18.46 35.66 8.95
C LEU A 755 17.41 34.53 8.96
N LEU A 756 17.68 33.40 8.30
CA LEU A 756 16.93 32.14 8.55
C LEU A 756 17.82 30.90 8.62
N LEU A 757 19.08 31.07 9.08
CA LEU A 757 19.87 30.00 9.68
C LEU A 757 20.05 30.30 11.17
N ARG A 758 19.05 29.88 11.96
CA ARG A 758 19.13 29.40 13.36
C ARG A 758 17.84 29.70 14.12
N ARG A 759 16.94 28.71 14.16
CA ARG A 759 16.33 28.23 15.40
C ARG A 759 15.95 26.76 15.22
N LYS A 760 16.13 26.04 16.33
CA LYS A 760 16.09 24.59 16.56
C LYS A 760 15.00 23.82 15.83
#